data_AF-A0A9D1CBG2-F1
#
_entry.id   AF-A0A9D1CBG2-F1
#
_cell.length_a   1.000
_cell.length_b   1.000
_cell.length_c   1.000
_cell.angle_alpha   90.00
_cell.angle_beta   90.00
_cell.angle_gamma   90.00
#
_symmetry.space_group_name_H-M   'P 1'
#
loop_
_entity.id
_entity.type
_entity.pdbx_description
1 polymer ?
#
loop_
_entity_poly.entity_id
_entity_poly.type
_entity_poly.pdbx_seq_one_letter_code
_entity_poly.pdbx_strand_id
1 'polypeptide(L)'
;MFPRLFVVLCLLFYGASALSQEATAGWNCQQKKGSQEWLCVTGQELKGKHLTEAKKISPAITELVPATVTRLPTVLQESTPVKLPPGTIAKRPGWTCLPEDEGETWDCSLMGRDPQGGGRVIVDDDFKSSVLEPAFAVAQEDIFKMMQGDLKYDPWKNCERLPVNRQDFAVNEPFRLSSPMVIESDSAESFDNEVTTFVGNVEMVRADQRTLSDKASLDKVSNTIDAQGNVYYRADDISFYSDTSFMKLATDESRLRKALFIAPGSRTRGTADVVYRESEFLTRYKNVAYTTCKPGNQDWVVHAQRVKLNKQTGKGAAKHAWLEFKGVPVFYTPYFAFPIDDRRVSGFLNAAWDNTEKNGLDFTVPYYWNIAPNYDAVLRPRYMTERGLMLAGDFRYLTASSKGEFSGELLISDNKATALDEVTSNPHKDKQRGNFKWRNNSRWKPDLIEGDSLAFDVDLIYLSDDDYYDELANSFTVTQSTQMRSFSQLQYQTDEWLLSGLVEHYRTLDHSDKPYTRLPKIDFVVNKTLDSESFALDLAAENEFVYFDKNSGDTGTRINLKPSLALPLQIAGLNMTPKVSVQHTQYWLDNTGNTKTEYSRTLPIVSMDTRFVLEKEYEDVLGLNLLHAIEPRAYYLYIP
;
A
#
# COMPACT_ATOMS: atom_id res chain seq x y z
N MET A 1 -28.41 -3.07 28.60
CA MET A 1 -28.86 -3.07 27.19
C MET A 1 -29.31 -1.65 26.90
N PHE A 2 -28.62 -0.94 25.99
CA PHE A 2 -28.72 0.50 25.65
C PHE A 2 -28.36 1.49 26.77
N PRO A 3 -27.14 2.08 26.73
CA PRO A 3 -26.98 3.33 25.99
C PRO A 3 -25.61 3.42 25.29
N ARG A 4 -25.53 2.97 24.03
CA ARG A 4 -24.39 3.27 23.12
C ARG A 4 -24.81 3.56 21.67
N LEU A 5 -26.12 3.65 21.40
CA LEU A 5 -26.64 3.81 20.04
C LEU A 5 -27.00 5.26 19.66
N PHE A 6 -26.82 6.23 20.57
CA PHE A 6 -27.20 7.63 20.31
C PHE A 6 -26.15 8.43 19.53
N VAL A 7 -24.93 7.91 19.36
CA VAL A 7 -23.84 8.61 18.64
C VAL A 7 -23.84 8.32 17.14
N VAL A 8 -24.44 7.21 16.70
CA VAL A 8 -24.50 6.85 15.27
C VAL A 8 -25.62 7.60 14.52
N LEU A 9 -26.69 8.01 15.22
CA LEU A 9 -27.81 8.71 14.56
C LEU A 9 -27.58 10.21 14.31
N CYS A 10 -26.67 10.86 15.06
CA CYS A 10 -26.39 12.29 14.87
C CYS A 10 -25.43 12.61 13.72
N LEU A 11 -24.66 11.63 13.21
CA LEU A 11 -23.78 11.83 12.05
C LEU A 11 -24.51 11.69 10.71
N LEU A 12 -25.76 11.21 10.69
CA LEU A 12 -26.59 11.13 9.49
C LEU A 12 -27.40 12.40 9.19
N PHE A 13 -27.46 13.37 10.12
CA PHE A 13 -28.25 14.60 9.94
C PHE A 13 -27.44 15.91 9.91
N TYR A 14 -26.11 15.86 10.00
CA TYR A 14 -25.25 17.05 9.89
C TYR A 14 -24.08 16.91 8.90
N GLY A 15 -24.27 16.11 7.85
CA GLY A 15 -23.31 15.92 6.74
C GLY A 15 -23.87 16.17 5.34
N ALA A 16 -25.04 16.79 5.22
CA ALA A 16 -25.71 17.02 3.94
C ALA A 16 -26.22 18.47 3.81
N SER A 17 -25.36 19.45 4.05
CA SER A 17 -25.67 20.87 3.76
C SER A 17 -24.42 21.73 3.53
N ALA A 18 -23.37 21.21 2.88
CA ALA A 18 -22.26 22.04 2.42
C ALA A 18 -21.39 21.29 1.40
N LEU A 19 -21.94 20.95 0.23
CA LEU A 19 -21.25 20.74 -1.06
C LEU A 19 -22.25 20.21 -2.10
N SER A 20 -23.30 20.98 -2.34
CA SER A 20 -24.07 20.91 -3.59
C SER A 20 -24.46 22.32 -3.98
N GLN A 21 -23.46 23.13 -4.33
CA GLN A 21 -23.69 24.22 -5.26
C GLN A 21 -23.22 23.72 -6.61
N GLU A 22 -24.18 23.36 -7.47
CA GLU A 22 -23.94 23.29 -8.90
C GLU A 22 -23.40 24.65 -9.34
N ALA A 23 -22.11 24.71 -9.65
CA ALA A 23 -21.57 25.78 -10.47
C ALA A 23 -21.96 25.49 -11.93
N THR A 24 -23.21 25.79 -12.30
CA THR A 24 -23.58 25.94 -13.70
C THR A 24 -23.04 27.27 -14.23
N ALA A 25 -21.73 27.36 -14.44
CA ALA A 25 -21.16 28.37 -15.32
C ALA A 25 -21.44 27.93 -16.76
N GLY A 26 -22.63 28.24 -17.26
CA GLY A 26 -23.02 28.00 -18.64
C GLY A 26 -22.23 28.92 -19.58
N TRP A 27 -21.18 28.39 -20.20
CA TRP A 27 -20.52 29.06 -21.33
C TRP A 27 -21.41 28.93 -22.56
N ASN A 28 -21.97 30.03 -23.04
CA ASN A 28 -22.72 30.04 -24.29
C ASN A 28 -21.75 30.23 -25.46
N CYS A 29 -21.16 29.12 -25.91
CA CYS A 29 -20.22 29.10 -27.04
C CYS A 29 -20.95 28.65 -28.31
N GLN A 30 -20.85 29.44 -29.38
CA GLN A 30 -21.33 29.02 -30.70
C GLN A 30 -20.15 28.80 -31.64
N GLN A 31 -20.12 27.64 -32.29
CA GLN A 31 -19.14 27.31 -33.32
C GLN A 31 -19.51 28.04 -34.62
N LYS A 32 -18.56 28.78 -35.19
CA LYS A 32 -18.79 29.51 -36.43
C LYS A 32 -18.94 28.51 -37.58
N LYS A 33 -20.10 28.49 -38.25
CA LYS A 33 -20.39 27.54 -39.34
C LYS A 33 -19.30 27.63 -40.43
N GLY A 34 -18.53 26.55 -40.58
CA GLY A 34 -17.46 26.43 -41.57
C GLY A 34 -16.02 26.59 -41.04
N SER A 35 -15.79 26.80 -39.74
CA SER A 35 -14.45 26.73 -39.14
C SER A 35 -14.43 25.95 -37.81
N GLN A 36 -13.23 25.58 -37.35
CA GLN A 36 -13.00 24.87 -36.09
C GLN A 36 -12.80 25.80 -34.87
N GLU A 37 -13.09 27.10 -35.00
CA GLU A 37 -12.91 28.06 -33.90
C GLU A 37 -14.21 28.34 -33.14
N TRP A 38 -14.08 28.47 -31.82
CA TRP A 38 -15.17 28.71 -30.86
C TRP A 38 -15.05 30.10 -30.25
N LEU A 39 -16.18 30.80 -30.10
CA LEU A 39 -16.23 32.13 -29.48
C LEU A 39 -17.19 32.10 -28.29
N CYS A 40 -16.69 32.49 -27.11
CA CYS A 40 -17.44 32.45 -25.85
C CYS A 40 -17.29 33.79 -25.12
N VAL A 41 -18.38 34.30 -24.53
CA VAL A 41 -18.40 35.59 -23.78
C VAL A 41 -18.99 35.36 -22.39
N THR A 42 -18.47 36.07 -21.37
CA THR A 42 -18.94 36.00 -19.97
C THR A 42 -19.70 37.29 -19.59
N GLY A 43 -20.89 37.14 -19.00
CA GLY A 43 -21.69 38.27 -18.49
C GLY A 43 -21.84 38.22 -16.97
N GLN A 44 -21.50 39.32 -16.29
CA GLN A 44 -21.91 39.62 -14.90
C GLN A 44 -23.17 40.49 -14.92
N GLU A 45 -24.11 40.26 -13.98
CA GLU A 45 -24.84 41.34 -13.29
C GLU A 45 -25.46 40.86 -11.95
N LEU A 46 -25.60 41.80 -11.00
CA LEU A 46 -25.85 41.66 -9.55
C LEU A 46 -27.34 41.86 -9.13
N LYS A 47 -27.70 41.35 -7.92
CA LYS A 47 -28.70 41.78 -6.88
C LYS A 47 -29.51 40.57 -6.35
N GLY A 48 -29.88 40.35 -5.09
CA GLY A 48 -29.74 41.02 -3.78
C GLY A 48 -30.83 40.49 -2.79
N LYS A 49 -30.40 39.99 -1.60
CA LYS A 49 -31.05 39.84 -0.25
C LYS A 49 -32.55 39.48 -0.06
N HIS A 50 -32.84 38.52 0.84
CA HIS A 50 -33.40 38.77 2.20
C HIS A 50 -33.50 37.51 3.12
N LEU A 51 -33.32 37.74 4.43
CA LEU A 51 -33.39 36.85 5.61
C LEU A 51 -34.79 36.83 6.26
N THR A 52 -35.10 35.77 7.04
CA THR A 52 -35.80 35.65 8.37
C THR A 52 -36.55 34.30 8.47
N GLU A 53 -36.80 33.61 9.59
CA GLU A 53 -36.33 33.49 10.99
C GLU A 53 -37.09 32.27 11.60
N ALA A 54 -36.69 31.83 12.80
CA ALA A 54 -36.94 30.56 13.49
C ALA A 54 -38.38 30.20 13.94
N LYS A 55 -38.61 28.91 14.30
CA LYS A 55 -39.35 28.54 15.52
C LYS A 55 -39.04 27.14 16.05
N LYS A 56 -38.89 27.06 17.38
CA LYS A 56 -38.55 25.91 18.23
C LYS A 56 -39.80 25.50 19.02
N ILE A 57 -40.15 24.21 19.09
CA ILE A 57 -41.14 23.68 20.05
C ILE A 57 -40.73 22.27 20.51
N SER A 58 -40.70 22.08 21.83
CA SER A 58 -40.90 20.84 22.60
C SER A 58 -42.20 21.05 23.40
N PRO A 59 -42.97 20.04 23.87
CA PRO A 59 -42.46 19.14 24.92
C PRO A 59 -43.14 17.74 25.10
N ALA A 60 -42.53 16.99 26.04
CA ALA A 60 -43.10 16.16 27.10
C ALA A 60 -43.70 14.75 26.88
N ILE A 61 -43.38 13.93 27.88
CA ILE A 61 -43.56 12.48 28.12
C ILE A 61 -44.85 12.24 28.92
N THR A 62 -45.48 11.07 28.78
CA THR A 62 -46.43 10.52 29.78
C THR A 62 -46.39 8.98 29.81
N GLU A 63 -46.62 8.44 31.01
CA GLU A 63 -46.39 7.10 31.53
C GLU A 63 -47.35 5.97 31.07
N LEU A 64 -46.93 4.75 31.45
CA LEU A 64 -47.49 3.39 31.32
C LEU A 64 -48.81 3.13 32.08
N VAL A 65 -49.55 2.07 31.69
CA VAL A 65 -50.32 1.11 32.52
C VAL A 65 -50.83 -0.09 31.63
N PRO A 66 -51.11 -1.30 32.17
CA PRO A 66 -50.86 -2.61 31.51
C PRO A 66 -52.10 -3.54 31.28
N ALA A 67 -51.79 -4.77 30.80
CA ALA A 67 -52.58 -6.03 30.70
C ALA A 67 -53.56 -6.16 29.50
N THR A 68 -53.63 -7.29 28.78
CA THR A 68 -54.24 -8.56 29.24
C THR A 68 -53.97 -9.72 28.26
N VAL A 69 -53.86 -10.94 28.81
CA VAL A 69 -53.73 -12.25 28.16
C VAL A 69 -55.10 -12.75 27.66
N THR A 70 -55.15 -13.33 26.45
CA THR A 70 -56.26 -14.21 26.04
C THR A 70 -55.72 -15.46 25.34
N ARG A 71 -56.14 -16.63 25.84
CA ARG A 71 -55.85 -17.97 25.28
C ARG A 71 -56.85 -18.33 24.17
N LEU A 72 -56.30 -18.94 23.10
CA LEU A 72 -56.75 -20.01 22.18
C LEU A 72 -58.25 -20.13 21.77
N PRO A 73 -58.49 -20.57 20.52
CA PRO A 73 -58.85 -21.98 20.36
C PRO A 73 -58.03 -22.73 19.32
N THR A 74 -57.84 -24.02 19.61
CA THR A 74 -57.35 -25.08 18.74
C THR A 74 -58.39 -25.41 17.65
N VAL A 75 -57.96 -25.49 16.39
CA VAL A 75 -58.66 -26.26 15.34
C VAL A 75 -57.61 -27.16 14.68
N LEU A 76 -57.79 -28.46 14.86
CA LEU A 76 -57.14 -29.51 14.09
C LEU A 76 -57.76 -29.51 12.68
N GLN A 77 -56.92 -29.34 11.67
CA GLN A 77 -57.25 -29.77 10.31
C GLN A 77 -56.10 -30.66 9.83
N GLU A 78 -56.40 -31.96 9.73
CA GLU A 78 -55.58 -32.95 9.03
C GLU A 78 -55.39 -32.49 7.58
N SER A 79 -54.14 -32.20 7.19
CA SER A 79 -53.77 -32.11 5.78
C SER A 79 -53.23 -33.46 5.35
N THR A 80 -54.04 -34.23 4.63
CA THR A 80 -53.55 -35.34 3.81
C THR A 80 -52.46 -34.84 2.87
N PRO A 81 -51.27 -35.48 2.79
CA PRO A 81 -50.25 -35.09 1.85
C PRO A 81 -50.74 -35.33 0.42
N VAL A 82 -50.73 -34.26 -0.37
CA VAL A 82 -50.93 -34.32 -1.82
C VAL A 82 -49.78 -35.15 -2.40
N LYS A 83 -50.07 -36.32 -2.97
CA LYS A 83 -49.11 -37.07 -3.79
C LYS A 83 -48.78 -36.22 -5.03
N LEU A 84 -47.58 -35.65 -5.04
CA LEU A 84 -46.98 -35.06 -6.23
C LEU A 84 -46.57 -36.19 -7.20
N PRO A 85 -46.84 -36.07 -8.51
CA PRO A 85 -46.41 -37.05 -9.50
C PRO A 85 -44.88 -37.08 -9.62
N PRO A 86 -44.27 -38.25 -9.90
CA PRO A 86 -42.82 -38.37 -9.96
C PRO A 86 -42.28 -37.77 -11.25
N GLY A 87 -41.49 -36.69 -11.15
CA GLY A 87 -40.83 -36.09 -12.31
C GLY A 87 -40.10 -34.79 -12.00
N THR A 88 -38.78 -34.82 -12.15
CA THR A 88 -37.83 -33.68 -12.27
C THR A 88 -37.71 -32.74 -11.07
N ILE A 89 -37.17 -33.25 -9.98
CA ILE A 89 -36.26 -32.46 -9.13
C ILE A 89 -34.86 -32.69 -9.69
N ALA A 90 -34.26 -31.67 -10.31
CA ALA A 90 -32.84 -31.70 -10.67
C ALA A 90 -32.01 -31.91 -9.39
N LYS A 91 -31.24 -32.99 -9.38
CA LYS A 91 -30.55 -33.55 -8.21
C LYS A 91 -29.31 -32.72 -7.90
N ARG A 92 -29.29 -32.07 -6.73
CA ARG A 92 -28.18 -31.24 -6.24
C ARG A 92 -26.99 -32.12 -5.81
N PRO A 93 -25.74 -31.65 -5.94
CA PRO A 93 -24.60 -32.37 -5.39
C PRO A 93 -24.64 -32.43 -3.85
N GLY A 94 -24.55 -33.64 -3.30
CA GLY A 94 -24.65 -33.97 -1.88
C GLY A 94 -25.35 -35.31 -1.63
N TRP A 95 -25.42 -35.70 -0.36
CA TRP A 95 -26.22 -36.86 0.06
C TRP A 95 -27.71 -36.54 -0.08
N THR A 96 -28.40 -37.28 -0.94
CA THR A 96 -29.86 -37.24 -1.04
C THR A 96 -30.38 -38.49 -0.35
N CYS A 97 -30.99 -38.31 0.82
CA CYS A 97 -31.59 -39.40 1.58
C CYS A 97 -33.11 -39.36 1.40
N LEU A 98 -33.69 -40.46 0.92
CA LEU A 98 -35.13 -40.66 0.88
C LEU A 98 -35.52 -41.61 2.01
N PRO A 99 -36.61 -41.33 2.74
CA PRO A 99 -37.17 -42.30 3.67
C PRO A 99 -37.79 -43.45 2.86
N GLU A 100 -37.48 -44.71 3.22
CA GLU A 100 -38.23 -45.86 2.70
C GLU A 100 -39.64 -45.84 3.28
N ASP A 101 -40.65 -46.13 2.44
CA ASP A 101 -42.07 -45.95 2.76
C ASP A 101 -42.55 -46.75 4.00
N GLU A 102 -41.78 -47.72 4.52
CA GLU A 102 -42.15 -48.50 5.73
C GLU A 102 -40.95 -48.93 6.63
N GLY A 103 -39.91 -48.10 6.82
CA GLY A 103 -38.82 -48.45 7.74
C GLY A 103 -37.98 -47.28 8.27
N GLU A 104 -37.39 -47.42 9.47
CA GLU A 104 -36.45 -46.48 10.12
C GLU A 104 -35.08 -46.36 9.41
N THR A 105 -34.99 -46.75 8.13
CA THR A 105 -33.78 -46.75 7.32
C THR A 105 -33.88 -45.73 6.20
N TRP A 106 -32.82 -44.91 6.06
CA TRP A 106 -32.71 -43.89 5.03
C TRP A 106 -31.93 -44.44 3.84
N ASP A 107 -32.54 -44.42 2.64
CA ASP A 107 -31.81 -44.70 1.40
C ASP A 107 -31.10 -43.43 0.95
N CYS A 108 -29.82 -43.37 1.29
CA CYS A 108 -28.94 -42.25 1.02
C CYS A 108 -28.09 -42.53 -0.22
N SER A 109 -28.32 -41.78 -1.29
CA SER A 109 -27.46 -41.79 -2.48
C SER A 109 -26.61 -40.53 -2.55
N LEU A 110 -25.31 -40.70 -2.70
CA LEU A 110 -24.38 -39.60 -2.97
C LEU A 110 -24.45 -39.27 -4.46
N MET A 111 -24.79 -38.02 -4.79
CA MET A 111 -24.69 -37.51 -6.16
C MET A 111 -23.74 -36.31 -6.18
N GLY A 112 -22.79 -36.27 -7.11
CA GLY A 112 -21.70 -35.28 -7.12
C GLY A 112 -20.60 -35.53 -6.06
N ARG A 113 -19.71 -34.54 -5.85
CA ARG A 113 -18.61 -34.63 -4.87
C ARG A 113 -19.14 -34.69 -3.42
N ASP A 114 -18.59 -35.60 -2.61
CA ASP A 114 -18.84 -35.64 -1.15
C ASP A 114 -18.35 -34.32 -0.50
N PRO A 115 -19.20 -33.54 0.19
CA PRO A 115 -18.82 -32.28 0.83
C PRO A 115 -17.90 -32.43 2.06
N GLN A 116 -17.18 -33.55 2.19
CA GLN A 116 -16.27 -33.84 3.31
C GLN A 116 -16.92 -33.66 4.70
N GLY A 117 -18.20 -34.03 4.85
CA GLY A 117 -18.86 -34.11 6.16
C GLY A 117 -19.09 -32.79 6.91
N GLY A 118 -18.96 -31.63 6.26
CA GLY A 118 -19.26 -30.34 6.88
C GLY A 118 -20.76 -30.14 7.10
N GLY A 119 -21.21 -30.08 8.35
CA GLY A 119 -22.61 -29.79 8.69
C GLY A 119 -23.07 -28.46 8.09
N ARG A 120 -24.25 -28.46 7.45
CA ARG A 120 -24.90 -27.27 6.90
C ARG A 120 -25.88 -26.70 7.91
N VAL A 121 -25.84 -25.40 8.14
CA VAL A 121 -26.84 -24.72 8.97
C VAL A 121 -27.98 -24.28 8.03
N ILE A 122 -29.15 -24.91 8.17
CA ILE A 122 -30.38 -24.39 7.56
C ILE A 122 -30.86 -23.27 8.49
N VAL A 123 -30.60 -22.02 8.13
CA VAL A 123 -31.21 -20.87 8.81
C VAL A 123 -32.52 -20.56 8.09
N ASP A 124 -33.61 -20.50 8.84
CA ASP A 124 -34.90 -20.03 8.34
C ASP A 124 -34.78 -18.56 7.91
N ASP A 125 -35.17 -18.24 6.68
CA ASP A 125 -35.07 -16.91 6.04
C ASP A 125 -36.04 -15.84 6.63
N ASP A 126 -36.63 -16.12 7.80
CA ASP A 126 -37.77 -15.37 8.36
C ASP A 126 -37.41 -14.15 9.22
N PHE A 127 -36.11 -13.87 9.46
CA PHE A 127 -35.69 -12.66 10.19
C PHE A 127 -35.18 -11.55 9.26
N LYS A 128 -36.11 -10.91 8.55
CA LYS A 128 -35.82 -9.73 7.71
C LYS A 128 -35.76 -8.46 8.58
N SER A 129 -34.55 -7.99 8.87
CA SER A 129 -34.31 -6.63 9.39
C SER A 129 -33.58 -5.80 8.33
N SER A 130 -34.24 -4.78 7.79
CA SER A 130 -33.83 -4.08 6.54
C SER A 130 -32.57 -3.20 6.64
N VAL A 131 -31.82 -3.26 7.74
CA VAL A 131 -30.65 -2.39 8.00
C VAL A 131 -29.38 -3.21 8.31
N LEU A 132 -29.52 -4.52 8.56
CA LEU A 132 -28.41 -5.40 8.95
C LEU A 132 -28.45 -6.73 8.17
N GLU A 133 -28.92 -6.70 6.92
CA GLU A 133 -28.86 -7.88 6.08
C GLU A 133 -27.39 -8.17 5.72
N PRO A 134 -26.93 -9.42 5.89
CA PRO A 134 -25.59 -9.80 5.47
C PRO A 134 -25.46 -9.62 3.95
N ALA A 135 -24.35 -9.07 3.49
CA ALA A 135 -24.07 -8.89 2.07
C ALA A 135 -24.06 -10.21 1.29
N PHE A 136 -23.77 -11.33 1.97
CA PHE A 136 -23.83 -12.68 1.40
C PHE A 136 -24.85 -13.54 2.17
N ALA A 137 -25.78 -14.16 1.44
CA ALA A 137 -26.76 -15.08 1.99
C ALA A 137 -26.09 -16.40 2.43
N VAL A 138 -26.72 -17.14 3.35
CA VAL A 138 -26.18 -18.43 3.87
C VAL A 138 -25.90 -19.42 2.74
N ALA A 139 -26.81 -19.53 1.76
CA ALA A 139 -26.62 -20.39 0.59
C ALA A 139 -25.39 -19.98 -0.25
N GLN A 140 -25.10 -18.67 -0.35
CA GLN A 140 -23.93 -18.17 -1.06
C GLN A 140 -22.64 -18.49 -0.29
N GLU A 141 -22.66 -18.36 1.04
CA GLU A 141 -21.52 -18.73 1.90
C GLU A 141 -21.19 -20.21 1.82
N ASP A 142 -22.18 -21.09 1.72
CA ASP A 142 -21.95 -22.53 1.54
C ASP A 142 -21.36 -22.85 0.16
N ILE A 143 -21.76 -22.13 -0.89
CA ILE A 143 -21.11 -22.21 -2.21
C ILE A 143 -19.66 -21.72 -2.12
N PHE A 144 -19.38 -20.63 -1.41
CA PHE A 144 -18.00 -20.15 -1.24
C PHE A 144 -17.12 -21.18 -0.51
N LYS A 145 -17.64 -21.86 0.52
CA LYS A 145 -16.92 -22.95 1.20
C LYS A 145 -16.65 -24.12 0.25
N MET A 146 -17.63 -24.50 -0.57
CA MET A 146 -17.45 -25.53 -1.61
C MET A 146 -16.35 -25.14 -2.58
N MET A 147 -16.42 -23.92 -3.14
CA MET A 147 -15.41 -23.40 -4.06
C MET A 147 -14.02 -23.33 -3.41
N GLN A 148 -13.93 -22.95 -2.13
CA GLN A 148 -12.68 -22.92 -1.37
C GLN A 148 -12.09 -24.32 -1.20
N GLY A 149 -12.92 -25.33 -0.89
CA GLY A 149 -12.49 -26.73 -0.74
C GLY A 149 -11.95 -27.34 -2.04
N ASP A 150 -12.36 -26.79 -3.19
CA ASP A 150 -11.87 -27.19 -4.50
C ASP A 150 -10.48 -26.61 -4.83
N LEU A 151 -10.03 -25.57 -4.15
CA LEU A 151 -8.74 -24.92 -4.42
C LEU A 151 -7.57 -25.84 -4.06
N LYS A 152 -6.46 -25.72 -4.81
CA LYS A 152 -5.23 -26.50 -4.53
C LYS A 152 -4.62 -26.17 -3.16
N TYR A 153 -4.84 -24.94 -2.69
CA TYR A 153 -4.39 -24.44 -1.39
C TYR A 153 -5.44 -23.47 -0.82
N ASP A 154 -5.50 -23.35 0.50
CA ASP A 154 -6.35 -22.36 1.16
C ASP A 154 -5.64 -20.99 1.18
N PRO A 155 -6.12 -19.99 0.42
CA PRO A 155 -5.45 -18.70 0.32
C PRO A 155 -5.55 -17.87 1.62
N TRP A 156 -6.41 -18.25 2.58
CA TRP A 156 -6.58 -17.57 3.86
C TRP A 156 -5.80 -18.20 5.03
N LYS A 157 -5.10 -19.31 4.81
CA LYS A 157 -4.37 -20.03 5.88
C LYS A 157 -3.09 -19.32 6.33
N ASN A 158 -2.41 -18.60 5.42
CA ASN A 158 -1.15 -17.90 5.71
C ASN A 158 -1.31 -16.39 5.54
N CYS A 159 -0.83 -15.60 6.51
CA CYS A 159 -0.88 -14.13 6.42
C CYS A 159 0.19 -13.54 5.50
N GLU A 160 1.33 -14.20 5.33
CA GLU A 160 2.38 -13.78 4.41
C GLU A 160 1.85 -13.80 2.98
N ARG A 161 2.16 -12.76 2.17
CA ARG A 161 2.01 -12.83 0.72
C ARG A 161 2.81 -14.06 0.30
N LEU A 162 2.12 -15.16 -0.04
CA LEU A 162 2.78 -16.22 -0.78
C LEU A 162 3.42 -15.49 -1.97
N PRO A 163 4.72 -15.70 -2.26
CA PRO A 163 5.24 -15.28 -3.54
C PRO A 163 4.27 -15.91 -4.53
N VAL A 164 3.53 -15.06 -5.25
CA VAL A 164 2.91 -15.50 -6.49
C VAL A 164 4.12 -15.78 -7.35
N ASN A 165 4.70 -16.97 -7.16
CA ASN A 165 5.48 -17.60 -8.18
C ASN A 165 4.42 -17.83 -9.24
N ARG A 166 4.17 -16.77 -10.05
CA ARG A 166 3.71 -16.92 -11.41
C ARG A 166 4.79 -17.83 -12.00
N GLN A 167 4.64 -19.13 -11.81
CA GLN A 167 5.05 -20.01 -12.87
C GLN A 167 4.28 -19.44 -14.05
N ASP A 168 5.03 -18.89 -14.98
CA ASP A 168 4.58 -18.34 -16.26
C ASP A 168 3.95 -19.46 -17.11
N PHE A 169 3.01 -20.21 -16.57
CA PHE A 169 1.93 -20.79 -17.33
C PHE A 169 0.86 -19.70 -17.47
N ALA A 170 1.26 -18.53 -17.97
CA ALA A 170 0.36 -17.79 -18.82
C ALA A 170 0.09 -18.75 -19.99
N VAL A 171 -0.99 -19.51 -19.87
CA VAL A 171 -1.52 -20.28 -20.98
C VAL A 171 -1.88 -19.23 -22.02
N ASN A 172 -0.95 -18.97 -22.93
CA ASN A 172 -1.15 -18.00 -23.99
C ASN A 172 -2.43 -18.40 -24.73
N GLU A 173 -3.35 -17.47 -24.96
CA GLU A 173 -4.53 -17.60 -25.87
C GLU A 173 -4.38 -18.66 -26.99
N PRO A 174 -3.27 -18.70 -27.78
CA PRO A 174 -3.05 -19.73 -28.80
C PRO A 174 -3.13 -21.18 -28.31
N PHE A 175 -2.77 -21.47 -27.06
CA PHE A 175 -2.88 -22.79 -26.47
C PHE A 175 -4.34 -23.22 -26.27
N ARG A 176 -5.24 -22.31 -25.85
CA ARG A 176 -6.67 -22.64 -25.72
C ARG A 176 -7.30 -22.91 -27.08
N LEU A 177 -6.98 -22.07 -28.08
CA LEU A 177 -7.47 -22.22 -29.44
C LEU A 177 -7.05 -23.53 -30.10
N SER A 178 -5.86 -24.05 -29.78
CA SER A 178 -5.33 -25.31 -30.33
C SER A 178 -5.63 -26.54 -29.47
N SER A 179 -6.08 -26.37 -28.23
CA SER A 179 -6.35 -27.49 -27.32
C SER A 179 -7.69 -28.17 -27.64
N PRO A 180 -7.75 -29.51 -27.62
CA PRO A 180 -9.00 -30.22 -27.75
C PRO A 180 -9.90 -29.91 -26.54
N MET A 181 -11.21 -29.85 -26.79
CA MET A 181 -12.22 -29.77 -25.76
C MET A 181 -12.84 -31.16 -25.56
N VAL A 182 -12.76 -31.66 -24.34
CA VAL A 182 -13.37 -32.94 -23.93
C VAL A 182 -14.67 -32.61 -23.20
N ILE A 183 -15.76 -33.26 -23.59
CA ILE A 183 -17.08 -33.10 -22.97
C ILE A 183 -17.56 -34.49 -22.53
N GLU A 184 -17.87 -34.62 -21.24
CA GLU A 184 -18.47 -35.81 -20.63
C GLU A 184 -19.84 -35.44 -20.07
N SER A 185 -20.83 -36.31 -20.22
CA SER A 185 -22.20 -36.10 -19.74
C SER A 185 -22.98 -37.42 -19.68
N ASP A 186 -24.08 -37.45 -18.95
CA ASP A 186 -24.96 -38.63 -18.87
C ASP A 186 -25.65 -38.93 -20.21
N SER A 187 -26.08 -37.89 -20.94
CA SER A 187 -26.65 -38.02 -22.27
C SER A 187 -26.29 -36.85 -23.19
N ALA A 188 -26.23 -37.14 -24.50
CA ALA A 188 -25.95 -36.16 -25.54
C ALA A 188 -26.89 -36.36 -26.73
N GLU A 189 -27.48 -35.27 -27.21
CA GLU A 189 -28.34 -35.23 -28.39
C GLU A 189 -27.75 -34.23 -29.40
N SER A 190 -27.63 -34.64 -30.66
CA SER A 190 -27.05 -33.81 -31.72
C SER A 190 -28.07 -33.56 -32.80
N PHE A 191 -28.32 -32.28 -33.11
CA PHE A 191 -29.21 -31.84 -34.16
C PHE A 191 -28.39 -31.36 -35.36
N ASP A 192 -28.57 -32.01 -36.50
CA ASP A 192 -27.86 -31.76 -37.78
C ASP A 192 -26.32 -31.69 -37.67
N ASN A 193 -25.76 -32.27 -36.61
CA ASN A 193 -24.33 -32.19 -36.26
C ASN A 193 -23.79 -30.75 -36.05
N GLU A 194 -24.68 -29.76 -36.04
CA GLU A 194 -24.38 -28.33 -35.83
C GLU A 194 -24.54 -27.94 -34.36
N VAL A 195 -25.62 -28.38 -33.72
CA VAL A 195 -25.92 -28.09 -32.32
C VAL A 195 -25.96 -29.40 -31.53
N THR A 196 -25.13 -29.52 -30.51
CA THR A 196 -25.09 -30.69 -29.61
C THR A 196 -25.46 -30.26 -28.20
N THR A 197 -26.52 -30.85 -27.65
CA THR A 197 -26.99 -30.62 -26.29
C THR A 197 -26.58 -31.79 -25.40
N PHE A 198 -25.93 -31.48 -24.28
CA PHE A 198 -25.50 -32.40 -23.24
C PHE A 198 -26.36 -32.19 -22.00
N VAL A 199 -26.82 -33.28 -21.37
CA VAL A 199 -27.70 -33.23 -20.20
C VAL A 199 -27.20 -34.22 -19.15
N GLY A 200 -27.19 -33.76 -17.89
CA GLY A 200 -26.79 -34.56 -16.74
C GLY A 200 -25.28 -34.58 -16.55
N ASN A 201 -24.82 -34.08 -15.40
CA ASN A 201 -23.41 -34.08 -14.97
C ASN A 201 -22.43 -33.65 -16.08
N VAL A 202 -22.75 -32.57 -16.80
CA VAL A 202 -21.92 -32.14 -17.93
C VAL A 202 -20.61 -31.58 -17.40
N GLU A 203 -19.51 -32.21 -17.79
CA GLU A 203 -18.15 -31.76 -17.55
C GLU A 203 -17.47 -31.42 -18.87
N MET A 204 -16.98 -30.19 -18.99
CA MET A 204 -16.23 -29.71 -20.15
C MET A 204 -14.83 -29.30 -19.71
N VAL A 205 -13.81 -29.87 -20.34
CA VAL A 205 -12.40 -29.59 -20.06
C VAL A 205 -11.72 -29.13 -21.35
N ARG A 206 -11.06 -27.97 -21.29
CA ARG A 206 -10.29 -27.40 -22.40
C ARG A 206 -9.08 -26.65 -21.86
N ALA A 207 -7.88 -27.17 -22.13
CA ALA A 207 -6.63 -26.61 -21.60
C ALA A 207 -6.68 -26.45 -20.06
N ASP A 208 -6.63 -25.20 -19.56
CA ASP A 208 -6.72 -24.83 -18.14
C ASP A 208 -8.17 -24.59 -17.65
N GLN A 209 -9.14 -24.66 -18.55
CA GLN A 209 -10.55 -24.39 -18.27
C GLN A 209 -11.29 -25.68 -17.95
N ARG A 210 -12.05 -25.67 -16.85
CA ARG A 210 -12.97 -26.75 -16.46
C ARG A 210 -14.33 -26.16 -16.14
N THR A 211 -15.38 -26.67 -16.77
CA THR A 211 -16.76 -26.24 -16.55
C THR A 211 -17.62 -27.43 -16.17
N LEU A 212 -18.39 -27.32 -15.10
CA LEU A 212 -19.42 -28.27 -14.70
C LEU A 212 -20.79 -27.60 -14.83
N SER A 213 -21.81 -28.33 -15.27
CA SER A 213 -23.19 -27.83 -15.36
C SER A 213 -24.22 -28.95 -15.45
N ASP A 214 -25.49 -28.64 -15.18
CA ASP A 214 -26.59 -29.60 -15.34
C ASP A 214 -26.91 -29.86 -16.83
N LYS A 215 -26.79 -28.83 -17.66
CA LYS A 215 -27.03 -28.86 -19.11
C LYS A 215 -26.05 -27.95 -19.83
N ALA A 216 -25.54 -28.38 -20.98
CA ALA A 216 -24.78 -27.52 -21.88
C ALA A 216 -25.21 -27.72 -23.33
N SER A 217 -25.18 -26.65 -24.13
CA SER A 217 -25.40 -26.69 -25.57
C SER A 217 -24.18 -26.12 -26.26
N LEU A 218 -23.61 -26.89 -27.19
CA LEU A 218 -22.53 -26.48 -28.07
C LEU A 218 -23.08 -26.25 -29.47
N ASP A 219 -23.00 -25.02 -29.96
CA ASP A 219 -23.27 -24.68 -31.35
C ASP A 219 -21.92 -24.52 -32.08
N LYS A 220 -21.65 -25.44 -32.99
CA LYS A 220 -20.39 -25.46 -33.77
C LYS A 220 -20.36 -24.41 -34.87
N VAL A 221 -21.51 -23.94 -35.37
CA VAL A 221 -21.61 -22.94 -36.44
C VAL A 221 -21.29 -21.57 -35.88
N SER A 222 -21.91 -21.20 -34.76
CA SER A 222 -21.63 -19.93 -34.07
C SER A 222 -20.43 -20.00 -33.13
N ASN A 223 -19.88 -21.20 -32.90
CA ASN A 223 -18.78 -21.49 -31.98
C ASN A 223 -19.07 -21.00 -30.55
N THR A 224 -20.27 -21.33 -30.05
CA THR A 224 -20.78 -20.89 -28.75
C THR A 224 -21.13 -22.05 -27.82
N ILE A 225 -20.96 -21.82 -26.52
CA ILE A 225 -21.38 -22.72 -25.44
C ILE A 225 -22.39 -21.99 -24.57
N ASP A 226 -23.54 -22.61 -24.34
CA ASP A 226 -24.56 -22.19 -23.38
C ASP A 226 -24.70 -23.26 -22.30
N ALA A 227 -24.23 -22.97 -21.09
CA ALA A 227 -24.32 -23.84 -19.93
C ALA A 227 -25.36 -23.30 -18.94
N GLN A 228 -26.19 -24.20 -18.41
CA GLN A 228 -27.33 -23.87 -17.56
C GLN A 228 -27.41 -24.84 -16.38
N GLY A 229 -27.77 -24.30 -15.21
CA GLY A 229 -27.93 -25.06 -13.97
C GLY A 229 -26.58 -25.36 -13.30
N ASN A 230 -26.43 -24.85 -12.07
CA ASN A 230 -25.26 -25.05 -11.20
C ASN A 230 -23.91 -24.93 -11.93
N VAL A 231 -23.76 -23.89 -12.77
CA VAL A 231 -22.60 -23.77 -13.64
C VAL A 231 -21.39 -23.37 -12.82
N TYR A 232 -20.44 -24.29 -12.68
CA TYR A 232 -19.16 -24.05 -12.01
C TYR A 232 -18.04 -24.01 -13.04
N TYR A 233 -17.47 -22.84 -13.25
CA TYR A 233 -16.36 -22.60 -14.16
C TYR A 233 -15.08 -22.32 -13.38
N ARG A 234 -13.99 -22.96 -13.78
CA ARG A 234 -12.68 -22.78 -13.18
C ARG A 234 -11.62 -22.56 -14.24
N ALA A 235 -10.80 -21.54 -14.01
CA ALA A 235 -9.53 -21.29 -14.69
C ALA A 235 -8.42 -21.13 -13.64
N ASP A 236 -7.17 -20.98 -14.08
CA ASP A 236 -5.99 -21.02 -13.18
C ASP A 236 -6.00 -19.90 -12.11
N ASP A 237 -6.50 -18.70 -12.44
CA ASP A 237 -6.49 -17.53 -11.55
C ASP A 237 -7.84 -17.21 -10.87
N ILE A 238 -8.93 -17.86 -11.30
CA ILE A 238 -10.29 -17.54 -10.85
C ILE A 238 -11.26 -18.72 -11.00
N SER A 239 -12.21 -18.81 -10.07
CA SER A 239 -13.33 -19.74 -10.16
C SER A 239 -14.64 -18.97 -10.03
N PHE A 240 -15.65 -19.41 -10.78
CA PHE A 240 -16.98 -18.85 -10.83
C PHE A 240 -18.02 -19.93 -10.59
N TYR A 241 -19.09 -19.59 -9.87
CA TYR A 241 -20.32 -20.34 -9.82
C TYR A 241 -21.46 -19.45 -10.33
N SER A 242 -22.35 -19.95 -11.18
CA SER A 242 -23.43 -19.14 -11.77
C SER A 242 -24.64 -19.98 -12.14
N ASP A 243 -25.81 -19.34 -12.26
CA ASP A 243 -27.03 -20.02 -12.74
C ASP A 243 -26.91 -20.37 -14.23
N THR A 244 -26.29 -19.49 -15.01
CA THR A 244 -26.11 -19.64 -16.46
C THR A 244 -24.76 -19.04 -16.88
N SER A 245 -24.09 -19.68 -17.83
CA SER A 245 -22.90 -19.19 -18.49
C SER A 245 -23.05 -19.30 -20.00
N PHE A 246 -22.83 -18.20 -20.70
CA PHE A 246 -22.73 -18.18 -22.16
C PHE A 246 -21.29 -17.81 -22.54
N MET A 247 -20.70 -18.49 -23.53
CA MET A 247 -19.34 -18.25 -23.98
C MET A 247 -19.24 -18.32 -25.50
N LYS A 248 -18.54 -17.39 -26.13
CA LYS A 248 -18.10 -17.49 -27.53
C LYS A 248 -16.64 -17.91 -27.55
N LEU A 249 -16.36 -19.09 -28.09
CA LEU A 249 -15.05 -19.72 -28.01
C LEU A 249 -13.99 -19.05 -28.88
N ALA A 250 -14.40 -18.30 -29.91
CA ALA A 250 -13.49 -17.64 -30.85
C ALA A 250 -12.95 -16.30 -30.34
N THR A 251 -13.70 -15.60 -29.49
CA THR A 251 -13.34 -14.25 -28.98
C THR A 251 -13.11 -14.19 -27.48
N ASP A 252 -13.22 -15.34 -26.79
CA ASP A 252 -13.16 -15.46 -25.33
C ASP A 252 -14.17 -14.55 -24.60
N GLU A 253 -15.24 -14.16 -25.31
CA GLU A 253 -16.37 -13.42 -24.75
C GLU A 253 -17.22 -14.35 -23.90
N SER A 254 -17.55 -13.93 -22.68
CA SER A 254 -18.44 -14.70 -21.82
C SER A 254 -19.42 -13.83 -21.04
N ARG A 255 -20.55 -14.43 -20.68
CA ARG A 255 -21.59 -13.81 -19.88
C ARG A 255 -22.06 -14.79 -18.82
N LEU A 256 -21.82 -14.48 -17.56
CA LEU A 256 -22.29 -15.23 -16.41
C LEU A 256 -23.39 -14.44 -15.69
N ARG A 257 -24.45 -15.11 -15.25
CA ARG A 257 -25.55 -14.47 -14.48
C ARG A 257 -25.59 -15.00 -13.06
N LYS A 258 -25.84 -14.11 -12.09
CA LYS A 258 -25.78 -14.38 -10.65
C LYS A 258 -24.49 -15.12 -10.29
N ALA A 259 -23.37 -14.52 -10.69
CA ALA A 259 -22.07 -15.13 -10.52
C ALA A 259 -21.57 -14.93 -9.09
N LEU A 260 -21.13 -16.00 -8.45
CA LEU A 260 -20.21 -15.98 -7.31
C LEU A 260 -18.81 -16.23 -7.84
N PHE A 261 -17.80 -15.59 -7.27
CA PHE A 261 -16.42 -15.77 -7.71
C PHE A 261 -15.44 -15.85 -6.54
N ILE A 262 -14.36 -16.61 -6.73
CA ILE A 262 -13.18 -16.63 -5.88
C ILE A 262 -11.93 -16.48 -6.76
N ALA A 263 -11.05 -15.53 -6.42
CA ALA A 263 -9.74 -15.39 -7.03
C ALA A 263 -8.65 -15.59 -5.94
N PRO A 264 -8.01 -16.78 -5.90
CA PRO A 264 -7.07 -17.16 -4.84
C PRO A 264 -5.83 -16.27 -4.78
N GLY A 265 -5.30 -15.84 -5.93
CA GLY A 265 -4.06 -15.05 -6.00
C GLY A 265 -4.15 -13.69 -5.30
N SER A 266 -5.35 -13.12 -5.24
CA SER A 266 -5.63 -11.86 -4.55
C SER A 266 -6.41 -12.04 -3.23
N ARG A 267 -6.67 -13.28 -2.82
CA ARG A 267 -7.51 -13.64 -1.64
C ARG A 267 -8.89 -13.00 -1.69
N THR A 268 -9.51 -13.02 -2.86
CA THR A 268 -10.75 -12.30 -3.13
C THR A 268 -11.93 -13.22 -3.34
N ARG A 269 -13.10 -12.82 -2.83
CA ARG A 269 -14.38 -13.46 -3.15
C ARG A 269 -15.49 -12.43 -3.30
N GLY A 270 -16.51 -12.75 -4.07
CA GLY A 270 -17.64 -11.85 -4.23
C GLY A 270 -18.77 -12.39 -5.09
N THR A 271 -19.77 -11.56 -5.28
CA THR A 271 -20.95 -11.82 -6.11
C THR A 271 -21.12 -10.73 -7.14
N ALA A 272 -21.79 -11.05 -8.25
CA ALA A 272 -22.21 -10.09 -9.25
C ALA A 272 -23.49 -10.57 -9.95
N ASP A 273 -24.44 -9.68 -10.19
CA ASP A 273 -25.65 -10.01 -10.94
C ASP A 273 -25.33 -10.49 -12.36
N VAL A 274 -24.37 -9.82 -12.99
CA VAL A 274 -23.88 -10.19 -14.32
C VAL A 274 -22.40 -9.89 -14.44
N VAL A 275 -21.65 -10.87 -14.95
CA VAL A 275 -20.25 -10.71 -15.37
C VAL A 275 -20.22 -10.77 -16.89
N TYR A 276 -19.68 -9.72 -17.51
CA TYR A 276 -19.39 -9.65 -18.93
C TYR A 276 -17.88 -9.70 -19.12
N ARG A 277 -17.38 -10.79 -19.69
CA ARG A 277 -16.03 -10.83 -20.24
C ARG A 277 -16.14 -10.42 -21.71
N GLU A 278 -15.64 -9.25 -22.04
CA GLU A 278 -15.73 -8.70 -23.40
C GLU A 278 -14.55 -9.11 -24.27
N SER A 279 -13.44 -9.49 -23.62
CA SER A 279 -12.25 -10.03 -24.26
C SER A 279 -11.36 -10.68 -23.19
N GLU A 280 -10.20 -11.18 -23.60
CA GLU A 280 -9.18 -11.71 -22.69
C GLU A 280 -8.83 -10.72 -21.56
N PHE A 281 -8.76 -9.43 -21.90
CA PHE A 281 -8.23 -8.38 -21.03
C PHE A 281 -9.30 -7.53 -20.35
N LEU A 282 -10.54 -7.55 -20.85
CA LEU A 282 -11.59 -6.64 -20.40
C LEU A 282 -12.77 -7.38 -19.77
N THR A 283 -13.07 -7.04 -18.52
CA THR A 283 -14.19 -7.63 -17.79
C THR A 283 -15.00 -6.55 -17.10
N ARG A 284 -16.32 -6.64 -17.20
CA ARG A 284 -17.29 -5.74 -16.57
C ARG A 284 -18.20 -6.53 -15.66
N TYR A 285 -18.45 -6.00 -14.48
CA TYR A 285 -19.36 -6.58 -13.51
C TYR A 285 -20.47 -5.58 -13.21
N LYS A 286 -21.68 -6.09 -13.01
CA LYS A 286 -22.85 -5.31 -12.61
C LYS A 286 -23.31 -5.75 -11.22
N ASN A 287 -23.54 -4.78 -10.34
CA ASN A 287 -23.96 -4.97 -8.95
C ASN A 287 -23.07 -5.98 -8.23
N VAL A 288 -21.85 -5.56 -7.93
CA VAL A 288 -20.82 -6.37 -7.28
C VAL A 288 -20.88 -6.20 -5.78
N ALA A 289 -20.74 -7.29 -5.05
CA ALA A 289 -20.33 -7.28 -3.64
C ALA A 289 -19.03 -8.08 -3.53
N TYR A 290 -18.00 -7.54 -2.90
CA TYR A 290 -16.66 -8.13 -2.87
C TYR A 290 -15.99 -7.95 -1.49
N THR A 291 -15.27 -8.98 -1.03
CA THR A 291 -14.48 -8.96 0.21
C THR A 291 -13.20 -9.78 0.09
N THR A 292 -12.19 -9.48 0.91
CA THR A 292 -11.03 -10.37 1.15
C THR A 292 -11.18 -11.23 2.39
N CYS A 293 -12.28 -11.11 3.13
CA CYS A 293 -12.54 -11.98 4.27
C CYS A 293 -12.80 -13.42 3.81
N LYS A 294 -12.36 -14.39 4.61
CA LYS A 294 -12.63 -15.81 4.34
C LYS A 294 -14.13 -16.12 4.35
N PRO A 295 -14.60 -17.19 3.68
CA PRO A 295 -15.99 -17.64 3.77
C PRO A 295 -16.45 -17.78 5.24
N GLY A 296 -17.68 -17.33 5.51
CA GLY A 296 -18.25 -17.21 6.85
C GLY A 296 -17.87 -15.95 7.63
N ASN A 297 -16.98 -15.10 7.11
CA ASN A 297 -16.69 -13.77 7.66
C ASN A 297 -16.95 -12.69 6.59
N GLN A 298 -17.72 -11.66 6.96
CA GLN A 298 -18.04 -10.50 6.14
C GLN A 298 -17.86 -9.19 6.93
N ASP A 299 -16.81 -9.11 7.76
CA ASP A 299 -16.51 -7.94 8.59
C ASP A 299 -16.42 -6.66 7.75
N TRP A 300 -15.95 -6.76 6.50
CA TRP A 300 -16.05 -5.69 5.53
C TRP A 300 -16.44 -6.22 4.15
N VAL A 301 -17.26 -5.44 3.42
CA VAL A 301 -17.68 -5.74 2.06
C VAL A 301 -17.72 -4.44 1.26
N VAL A 302 -17.14 -4.44 0.06
CA VAL A 302 -17.29 -3.34 -0.89
C VAL A 302 -18.34 -3.71 -1.91
N HIS A 303 -19.34 -2.86 -2.03
CA HIS A 303 -20.36 -2.95 -3.05
C HIS A 303 -20.09 -1.94 -4.15
N ALA A 304 -20.47 -2.25 -5.39
CA ALA A 304 -20.39 -1.31 -6.50
C ALA A 304 -21.42 -1.63 -7.58
N GLN A 305 -22.08 -0.60 -8.10
CA GLN A 305 -23.06 -0.80 -9.18
C GLN A 305 -22.41 -1.29 -10.48
N ARG A 306 -21.21 -0.78 -10.80
CA ARG A 306 -20.46 -1.18 -11.99
C ARG A 306 -18.97 -1.25 -11.68
N VAL A 307 -18.34 -2.35 -12.05
CA VAL A 307 -16.88 -2.51 -11.99
C VAL A 307 -16.37 -2.84 -13.39
N LYS A 308 -15.27 -2.21 -13.80
CA LYS A 308 -14.56 -2.48 -15.05
C LYS A 308 -13.11 -2.79 -14.72
N LEU A 309 -12.62 -3.95 -15.15
CA LEU A 309 -11.25 -4.38 -15.00
C LEU A 309 -10.60 -4.45 -16.39
N ASN A 310 -9.41 -3.87 -16.54
CA ASN A 310 -8.63 -3.92 -17.77
C ASN A 310 -7.22 -4.43 -17.47
N LYS A 311 -6.98 -5.72 -17.77
CA LYS A 311 -5.69 -6.41 -17.59
C LYS A 311 -4.56 -5.82 -18.46
N GLN A 312 -4.88 -5.28 -19.64
CA GLN A 312 -3.88 -4.66 -20.52
C GLN A 312 -3.29 -3.38 -19.91
N THR A 313 -4.11 -2.55 -19.26
CA THR A 313 -3.67 -1.30 -18.62
C THR A 313 -3.33 -1.42 -17.14
N GLY A 314 -3.73 -2.51 -16.48
CA GLY A 314 -3.51 -2.73 -15.05
C GLY A 314 -4.44 -1.90 -14.17
N LYS A 315 -5.58 -1.46 -14.72
CA LYS A 315 -6.52 -0.56 -14.06
C LYS A 315 -7.88 -1.20 -13.85
N GLY A 316 -8.38 -1.09 -12.63
CA GLY A 316 -9.76 -1.33 -12.23
C GLY A 316 -10.47 0.00 -11.97
N ALA A 317 -11.76 0.07 -12.27
CA ALA A 317 -12.60 1.21 -11.97
C ALA A 317 -13.97 0.76 -11.48
N ALA A 318 -14.44 1.33 -10.38
CA ALA A 318 -15.76 1.12 -9.81
C ALA A 318 -16.58 2.42 -9.85
N LYS A 319 -17.89 2.31 -10.12
CA LYS A 319 -18.86 3.42 -10.06
C LYS A 319 -19.92 3.13 -9.02
N HIS A 320 -20.30 4.17 -8.27
CA HIS A 320 -21.22 4.10 -7.13
C HIS A 320 -20.83 2.96 -6.19
N ALA A 321 -19.62 3.07 -5.64
CA ALA A 321 -19.08 2.10 -4.71
C ALA A 321 -19.31 2.54 -3.26
N TRP A 322 -19.62 1.60 -2.37
CA TRP A 322 -19.69 1.86 -0.94
C TRP A 322 -19.03 0.74 -0.15
N LEU A 323 -18.35 1.12 0.92
CA LEU A 323 -17.77 0.19 1.89
C LEU A 323 -18.77 -0.02 3.02
N GLU A 324 -19.08 -1.27 3.27
CA GLU A 324 -19.83 -1.76 4.41
C GLU A 324 -18.86 -2.38 5.42
N PHE A 325 -19.02 -2.05 6.69
CA PHE A 325 -18.32 -2.67 7.81
C PHE A 325 -19.35 -3.25 8.77
N LYS A 326 -19.31 -4.58 8.96
CA LYS A 326 -20.26 -5.33 9.80
C LYS A 326 -21.74 -4.99 9.54
N GLY A 327 -22.17 -4.95 8.29
CA GLY A 327 -23.56 -4.62 7.94
C GLY A 327 -23.83 -3.11 7.77
N VAL A 328 -22.91 -2.23 8.19
CA VAL A 328 -23.15 -0.77 8.20
C VAL A 328 -22.35 -0.09 7.09
N PRO A 329 -22.98 0.68 6.17
CA PRO A 329 -22.25 1.46 5.18
C PRO A 329 -21.48 2.60 5.87
N VAL A 330 -20.16 2.63 5.70
CA VAL A 330 -19.26 3.61 6.35
C VAL A 330 -18.64 4.61 5.38
N PHE A 331 -18.59 4.30 4.08
CA PHE A 331 -17.99 5.17 3.08
C PHE A 331 -18.65 4.99 1.71
N TYR A 332 -18.88 6.08 0.98
CA TYR A 332 -19.40 6.06 -0.39
C TYR A 332 -18.49 6.86 -1.31
N THR A 333 -18.31 6.37 -2.54
CA THR A 333 -17.64 7.09 -3.62
C THR A 333 -18.37 6.94 -4.96
N PRO A 334 -18.60 8.03 -5.70
CA PRO A 334 -19.22 7.96 -7.02
C PRO A 334 -18.30 7.26 -8.06
N TYR A 335 -16.98 7.36 -7.88
CA TYR A 335 -15.98 6.77 -8.76
C TYR A 335 -14.69 6.45 -8.00
N PHE A 336 -14.18 5.23 -8.16
CA PHE A 336 -12.91 4.80 -7.57
C PHE A 336 -12.10 4.00 -8.59
N ALA A 337 -10.85 4.41 -8.80
CA ALA A 337 -9.91 3.70 -9.66
C ALA A 337 -8.83 3.05 -8.80
N PHE A 338 -8.44 1.82 -9.13
CA PHE A 338 -7.48 1.03 -8.36
C PHE A 338 -6.58 0.22 -9.29
N PRO A 339 -5.32 -0.05 -8.90
CA PRO A 339 -4.47 -0.97 -9.62
C PRO A 339 -4.95 -2.42 -9.44
N ILE A 340 -4.89 -3.23 -10.49
CA ILE A 340 -5.17 -4.69 -10.43
C ILE A 340 -3.89 -5.54 -10.46
N ASP A 341 -2.74 -4.91 -10.64
CA ASP A 341 -1.40 -5.50 -10.56
C ASP A 341 -0.41 -4.49 -9.95
N ASP A 342 0.90 -4.75 -10.01
CA ASP A 342 1.92 -3.92 -9.37
C ASP A 342 2.16 -2.56 -10.06
N ARG A 343 1.44 -2.26 -11.15
CA ARG A 343 1.53 -0.95 -11.81
C ARG A 343 0.91 0.15 -10.96
N ARG A 344 1.58 1.29 -10.93
CA ARG A 344 1.17 2.46 -10.13
C ARG A 344 0.03 3.22 -10.82
N VAL A 345 -1.01 3.56 -10.07
CA VAL A 345 -2.18 4.32 -10.56
C VAL A 345 -2.42 5.50 -9.63
N SER A 346 -2.66 6.69 -10.19
CA SER A 346 -3.03 7.89 -9.42
C SER A 346 -4.40 7.73 -8.79
N GLY A 347 -4.57 8.21 -7.56
CA GLY A 347 -5.82 8.11 -6.82
C GLY A 347 -5.68 8.52 -5.36
N PHE A 348 -6.82 8.55 -4.66
CA PHE A 348 -6.84 8.77 -3.22
C PHE A 348 -6.26 7.56 -2.50
N LEU A 349 -5.38 7.83 -1.52
CA LEU A 349 -4.96 6.83 -0.55
C LEU A 349 -5.94 6.83 0.63
N ASN A 350 -5.71 5.93 1.59
CA ASN A 350 -6.51 5.87 2.80
C ASN A 350 -6.46 7.21 3.53
N ALA A 351 -7.64 7.78 3.79
CA ALA A 351 -7.75 8.92 4.68
C ALA A 351 -7.33 8.51 6.09
N ALA A 352 -6.70 9.43 6.81
CA ALA A 352 -6.34 9.26 8.21
C ALA A 352 -7.09 10.28 9.05
N TRP A 353 -7.46 9.88 10.25
CA TRP A 353 -8.05 10.79 11.23
C TRP A 353 -7.46 10.52 12.61
N ASP A 354 -7.34 11.57 13.40
CA ASP A 354 -6.85 11.52 14.78
C ASP A 354 -7.67 12.54 15.61
N ASN A 355 -7.65 12.39 16.93
CA ASN A 355 -8.26 13.37 17.82
C ASN A 355 -7.36 13.58 19.04
N THR A 356 -6.73 14.76 19.12
CA THR A 356 -5.78 15.10 20.19
C THR A 356 -6.17 16.40 20.87
N GLU A 357 -5.77 16.60 22.12
CA GLU A 357 -5.98 17.87 22.83
C GLU A 357 -5.26 19.05 22.13
N LYS A 358 -4.17 18.77 21.40
CA LYS A 358 -3.38 19.82 20.75
C LYS A 358 -3.98 20.30 19.43
N ASN A 359 -4.52 19.39 18.62
CA ASN A 359 -4.98 19.66 17.25
C ASN A 359 -6.49 19.48 17.05
N GLY A 360 -7.20 18.98 18.06
CA GLY A 360 -8.60 18.56 17.99
C GLY A 360 -8.76 17.37 17.05
N LEU A 361 -9.92 17.30 16.39
CA LEU A 361 -10.14 16.39 15.27
C LEU A 361 -9.22 16.79 14.11
N ASP A 362 -8.39 15.86 13.70
CA ASP A 362 -7.41 15.93 12.62
C ASP A 362 -7.86 15.00 11.51
N PHE A 363 -7.93 15.49 10.29
CA PHE A 363 -8.37 14.72 9.13
C PHE A 363 -7.45 14.96 7.94
N THR A 364 -6.84 13.90 7.42
CA THR A 364 -5.91 13.95 6.28
C THR A 364 -6.43 13.10 5.13
N VAL A 365 -6.42 13.66 3.91
CA VAL A 365 -6.86 12.95 2.69
C VAL A 365 -5.74 12.92 1.66
N PRO A 366 -4.85 11.91 1.68
CA PRO A 366 -3.75 11.84 0.73
C PRO A 366 -4.23 11.50 -0.69
N TYR A 367 -3.67 12.18 -1.68
CA TYR A 367 -3.83 11.89 -3.09
C TYR A 367 -2.48 11.55 -3.71
N TYR A 368 -2.34 10.32 -4.20
CA TYR A 368 -1.16 9.87 -4.91
C TYR A 368 -1.27 10.22 -6.40
N TRP A 369 -0.21 10.83 -6.92
CA TRP A 369 -0.09 11.24 -8.32
C TRP A 369 1.11 10.53 -8.94
N ASN A 370 0.82 9.52 -9.75
CA ASN A 370 1.81 8.89 -10.62
C ASN A 370 2.02 9.79 -11.85
N ILE A 371 3.08 10.61 -11.85
CA ILE A 371 3.35 11.57 -12.92
C ILE A 371 4.09 10.87 -14.07
N ALA A 372 5.15 10.13 -13.74
CA ALA A 372 5.94 9.34 -14.68
C ALA A 372 6.51 8.09 -13.99
N PRO A 373 7.02 7.09 -14.73
CA PRO A 373 7.58 5.87 -14.13
C PRO A 373 8.71 6.11 -13.12
N ASN A 374 9.40 7.25 -13.24
CA ASN A 374 10.61 7.56 -12.49
C ASN A 374 10.43 8.71 -11.47
N TYR A 375 9.25 9.32 -11.37
CA TYR A 375 8.94 10.28 -10.31
C TYR A 375 7.44 10.36 -10.03
N ASP A 376 7.10 10.56 -8.75
CA ASP A 376 5.73 10.60 -8.25
C ASP A 376 5.58 11.65 -7.15
N ALA A 377 4.32 11.99 -6.85
CA ALA A 377 3.98 12.90 -5.78
C ALA A 377 2.83 12.36 -4.93
N VAL A 378 2.82 12.68 -3.64
CA VAL A 378 1.66 12.50 -2.75
C VAL A 378 1.29 13.88 -2.22
N LEU A 379 0.07 14.33 -2.46
CA LEU A 379 -0.47 15.56 -1.87
C LEU A 379 -1.34 15.18 -0.67
N ARG A 380 -1.09 15.78 0.49
CA ARG A 380 -1.73 15.46 1.77
C ARG A 380 -2.39 16.71 2.36
N PRO A 381 -3.55 17.15 1.86
CA PRO A 381 -4.37 18.12 2.60
C PRO A 381 -4.75 17.53 3.96
N ARG A 382 -4.45 18.27 5.01
CA ARG A 382 -4.70 17.92 6.41
C ARG A 382 -5.46 19.06 7.07
N TYR A 383 -6.59 18.76 7.67
CA TYR A 383 -7.42 19.74 8.37
C TYR A 383 -7.48 19.40 9.86
N MET A 384 -7.07 20.34 10.69
CA MET A 384 -7.12 20.25 12.14
C MET A 384 -8.17 21.23 12.64
N THR A 385 -9.14 20.77 13.42
CA THR A 385 -10.24 21.62 13.92
C THR A 385 -9.74 22.79 14.77
N GLU A 386 -8.72 22.58 15.59
CA GLU A 386 -8.17 23.65 16.44
C GLU A 386 -7.21 24.58 15.70
N ARG A 387 -6.58 24.14 14.60
CA ARG A 387 -5.49 24.90 13.95
C ARG A 387 -5.77 25.36 12.54
N GLY A 388 -6.62 24.68 11.78
CA GLY A 388 -6.96 24.98 10.39
C GLY A 388 -6.35 24.03 9.36
N LEU A 389 -6.22 24.52 8.13
CA LEU A 389 -5.76 23.74 6.98
C LEU A 389 -4.24 23.77 6.84
N MET A 390 -3.65 22.58 6.77
CA MET A 390 -2.28 22.31 6.41
C MET A 390 -2.22 21.63 5.04
N LEU A 391 -1.34 22.11 4.17
CA LEU A 391 -1.01 21.46 2.92
C LEU A 391 0.33 20.76 3.07
N ALA A 392 0.31 19.44 2.99
CA ALA A 392 1.52 18.63 2.97
C ALA A 392 1.72 17.99 1.60
N GLY A 393 2.97 17.69 1.25
CA GLY A 393 3.29 17.03 0.00
C GLY A 393 4.65 16.35 0.04
N ASP A 394 4.74 15.20 -0.61
CA ASP A 394 5.97 14.43 -0.79
C ASP A 394 6.18 14.22 -2.28
N PHE A 395 7.36 14.56 -2.78
CA PHE A 395 7.76 14.37 -4.17
C PHE A 395 9.00 13.50 -4.22
N ARG A 396 8.95 12.41 -4.97
CA ARG A 396 10.04 11.45 -5.07
C ARG A 396 10.49 11.32 -6.51
N TYR A 397 11.80 11.24 -6.71
CA TYR A 397 12.37 11.02 -8.03
C TYR A 397 13.50 10.00 -7.99
N LEU A 398 13.63 9.30 -9.11
CA LEU A 398 14.70 8.38 -9.41
C LEU A 398 15.17 8.65 -10.84
N THR A 399 16.45 8.87 -11.01
CA THR A 399 17.13 8.96 -12.31
C THR A 399 18.24 7.91 -12.35
N ALA A 400 18.95 7.79 -13.46
CA ALA A 400 20.09 6.87 -13.56
C ALA A 400 21.21 7.17 -12.54
N SER A 401 21.34 8.44 -12.14
CA SER A 401 22.43 8.94 -11.29
C SER A 401 21.96 9.53 -9.98
N SER A 402 20.66 9.62 -9.72
CA SER A 402 20.13 10.33 -8.54
C SER A 402 18.87 9.67 -8.00
N LYS A 403 18.76 9.65 -6.67
CA LYS A 403 17.54 9.30 -5.95
C LYS A 403 17.29 10.36 -4.90
N GLY A 404 16.10 10.93 -4.89
CA GLY A 404 15.76 11.95 -3.90
C GLY A 404 14.29 12.07 -3.59
N GLU A 405 14.04 12.81 -2.53
CA GLU A 405 12.74 13.07 -1.94
C GLU A 405 12.71 14.52 -1.42
N PHE A 406 11.65 15.22 -1.77
CA PHE A 406 11.28 16.51 -1.21
C PHE A 406 9.99 16.34 -0.43
N SER A 407 9.99 16.70 0.84
CA SER A 407 8.79 16.74 1.67
C SER A 407 8.57 18.16 2.14
N GLY A 408 7.33 18.63 2.11
CA GLY A 408 6.97 19.96 2.58
C GLY A 408 5.62 19.94 3.24
N GLU A 409 5.49 20.62 4.36
CA GLU A 409 4.24 20.78 5.09
C GLU A 409 4.08 22.25 5.45
N LEU A 410 2.94 22.85 5.12
CA LEU A 410 2.65 24.25 5.35
C LEU A 410 1.26 24.41 5.95
N LEU A 411 1.20 24.84 7.22
CA LEU A 411 0.02 25.36 7.87
C LEU A 411 -0.18 26.82 7.45
N ILE A 412 -1.30 27.10 6.80
CA ILE A 412 -1.58 28.42 6.19
C ILE A 412 -1.74 29.51 7.27
N SER A 413 -2.35 29.14 8.40
CA SER A 413 -2.55 30.01 9.57
C SER A 413 -2.81 29.11 10.76
N ASP A 414 -2.08 29.29 11.86
CA ASP A 414 -2.35 28.60 13.12
C ASP A 414 -3.45 29.33 13.90
N ASN A 415 -4.67 28.78 13.82
CA ASN A 415 -5.87 29.40 14.38
C ASN A 415 -6.16 29.00 15.83
N LYS A 416 -5.26 28.26 16.50
CA LYS A 416 -5.53 27.74 17.84
C LYS A 416 -5.82 28.86 18.82
N ALA A 417 -7.08 28.94 19.22
CA ALA A 417 -7.57 29.87 20.20
C ALA A 417 -7.19 29.36 21.60
N THR A 418 -6.54 30.20 22.38
CA THR A 418 -6.38 29.99 23.82
C THR A 418 -7.74 30.19 24.46
N ALA A 419 -8.23 29.20 25.20
CA ALA A 419 -9.45 29.34 25.99
C ALA A 419 -9.36 30.63 26.83
N LEU A 420 -10.49 31.34 26.97
CA LEU A 420 -10.62 32.48 27.87
C LEU A 420 -10.30 32.02 29.30
N ASP A 421 -9.05 32.18 29.70
CA ASP A 421 -8.59 32.66 31.01
C ASP A 421 -7.08 32.35 31.16
N GLU A 422 -6.32 33.43 31.32
CA GLU A 422 -4.99 33.50 31.96
C GLU A 422 -3.77 32.76 31.35
N VAL A 423 -2.88 33.58 30.75
CA VAL A 423 -1.40 33.54 30.83
C VAL A 423 -0.58 32.79 29.75
N THR A 424 -1.13 31.96 28.87
CA THR A 424 -0.36 31.40 27.73
C THR A 424 -0.88 31.86 26.38
N SER A 425 -0.49 33.06 25.94
CA SER A 425 -0.71 33.47 24.54
C SER A 425 -0.07 32.43 23.60
N ASN A 426 -0.85 31.80 22.71
CA ASN A 426 -0.30 31.00 21.62
C ASN A 426 0.66 31.89 20.80
N PRO A 427 1.99 31.69 20.87
CA PRO A 427 2.95 32.57 20.21
C PRO A 427 2.89 32.45 18.69
N HIS A 428 2.20 31.42 18.19
CA HIS A 428 2.09 31.09 16.78
C HIS A 428 0.76 31.50 16.16
N LYS A 429 -0.15 32.11 16.92
CA LYS A 429 -1.47 32.52 16.42
C LYS A 429 -1.34 33.38 15.16
N ASP A 430 -2.14 33.05 14.14
CA ASP A 430 -2.19 33.72 12.83
C ASP A 430 -0.86 33.67 12.05
N LYS A 431 0.10 32.83 12.46
CA LYS A 431 1.37 32.62 11.74
C LYS A 431 1.30 31.40 10.84
N GLN A 432 2.07 31.45 9.77
CA GLN A 432 2.39 30.29 8.96
C GLN A 432 3.43 29.43 9.67
N ARG A 433 3.21 28.12 9.67
CA ARG A 433 4.14 27.14 10.26
C ARG A 433 4.37 26.03 9.26
N GLY A 434 5.55 25.44 9.27
CA GLY A 434 5.85 24.43 8.29
C GLY A 434 7.18 23.73 8.49
N ASN A 435 7.31 22.60 7.81
CA ASN A 435 8.57 21.92 7.64
C ASN A 435 8.88 21.75 6.16
N PHE A 436 10.15 21.81 5.82
CA PHE A 436 10.65 21.44 4.51
C PHE A 436 11.83 20.49 4.68
N LYS A 437 11.82 19.40 3.93
CA LYS A 437 12.89 18.42 3.90
C LYS A 437 13.31 18.16 2.47
N TRP A 438 14.61 18.11 2.25
CA TRP A 438 15.17 17.64 0.99
C TRP A 438 16.25 16.62 1.28
N ARG A 439 16.02 15.39 0.84
CA ARG A 439 17.00 14.32 0.84
C ARG A 439 17.34 13.97 -0.59
N ASN A 440 18.62 13.96 -0.94
CA ASN A 440 19.07 13.46 -2.23
C ASN A 440 20.42 12.75 -2.11
N ASN A 441 20.53 11.65 -2.82
CA ASN A 441 21.75 10.92 -3.06
C ASN A 441 21.98 10.86 -4.56
N SER A 442 23.05 11.50 -5.02
CA SER A 442 23.45 11.48 -6.41
C SER A 442 24.85 10.94 -6.56
N ARG A 443 25.06 10.14 -7.60
CA ARG A 443 26.33 9.53 -7.97
C ARG A 443 26.49 9.68 -9.48
N TRP A 444 27.54 10.36 -9.89
CA TRP A 444 27.93 10.52 -11.29
C TRP A 444 29.34 9.98 -11.49
N LYS A 445 29.61 9.58 -12.73
CA LYS A 445 30.96 9.27 -13.23
C LYS A 445 31.28 10.32 -14.28
N PRO A 446 32.04 11.38 -13.91
CA PRO A 446 32.38 12.44 -14.85
C PRO A 446 33.29 11.97 -15.98
N ASP A 447 34.05 10.89 -15.76
CA ASP A 447 35.05 10.33 -16.66
C ASP A 447 36.12 11.38 -17.05
N LEU A 448 36.46 12.30 -16.13
CA LEU A 448 37.54 13.27 -16.33
C LEU A 448 38.91 12.62 -16.12
N ILE A 449 38.97 11.66 -15.20
CA ILE A 449 40.13 10.81 -14.90
C ILE A 449 39.59 9.37 -14.81
N GLU A 450 40.40 8.39 -15.21
CA GLU A 450 40.04 6.98 -15.08
C GLU A 450 39.66 6.64 -13.62
N GLY A 451 38.53 5.98 -13.43
CA GLY A 451 38.03 5.59 -12.12
C GLY A 451 37.37 6.70 -11.29
N ASP A 452 37.21 7.92 -11.83
CA ASP A 452 36.66 9.03 -11.05
C ASP A 452 35.16 8.87 -10.72
N SER A 453 34.75 9.51 -9.62
CA SER A 453 33.35 9.57 -9.22
C SER A 453 33.04 10.88 -8.50
N LEU A 454 31.83 11.39 -8.75
CA LEU A 454 31.28 12.55 -8.08
C LEU A 454 30.03 12.12 -7.31
N ALA A 455 30.02 12.39 -6.02
CA ALA A 455 28.90 12.13 -5.13
C ALA A 455 28.36 13.45 -4.57
N PHE A 456 27.05 13.63 -4.62
CA PHE A 456 26.36 14.72 -3.94
C PHE A 456 25.30 14.14 -3.01
N ASP A 457 25.49 14.38 -1.72
CA ASP A 457 24.62 13.91 -0.65
C ASP A 457 24.08 15.11 0.10
N VAL A 458 22.76 15.18 0.23
CA VAL A 458 22.09 16.28 0.90
C VAL A 458 20.94 15.73 1.75
N ASP A 459 20.85 16.24 2.97
CA ASP A 459 19.77 15.99 3.91
C ASP A 459 19.53 17.32 4.63
N LEU A 460 18.64 18.15 4.08
CA LEU A 460 18.30 19.45 4.64
C LEU A 460 16.94 19.38 5.31
N ILE A 461 16.86 19.90 6.52
CA ILE A 461 15.63 19.99 7.30
C ILE A 461 15.48 21.43 7.76
N TYR A 462 14.42 22.08 7.30
CA TYR A 462 14.01 23.39 7.77
C TYR A 462 12.71 23.27 8.56
N LEU A 463 12.65 23.95 9.70
CA LEU A 463 11.45 24.11 10.52
C LEU A 463 11.19 25.60 10.75
N SER A 464 9.92 25.98 10.71
CA SER A 464 9.48 27.34 11.05
C SER A 464 9.81 27.73 12.49
N ASP A 465 9.67 26.79 13.42
CA ASP A 465 9.78 27.00 14.87
C ASP A 465 10.22 25.72 15.58
N ASP A 466 10.71 25.86 16.81
CA ASP A 466 11.23 24.72 17.60
C ASP A 466 10.10 23.82 18.13
N ASP A 467 8.90 24.35 18.29
CA ASP A 467 7.72 23.62 18.79
C ASP A 467 7.01 22.80 17.69
N TYR A 468 7.51 22.83 16.45
CA TYR A 468 6.81 22.28 15.28
C TYR A 468 6.44 20.81 15.46
N TYR A 469 7.40 19.96 15.81
CA TYR A 469 7.13 18.52 15.98
C TYR A 469 6.31 18.24 17.24
N ASP A 470 6.56 18.96 18.32
CA ASP A 470 5.85 18.75 19.58
C ASP A 470 4.35 19.08 19.47
N GLU A 471 4.01 20.04 18.62
CA GLU A 471 2.63 20.53 18.46
C GLU A 471 1.89 19.97 17.24
N LEU A 472 2.57 19.81 16.11
CA LEU A 472 1.93 19.50 14.82
C LEU A 472 2.17 18.07 14.36
N ALA A 473 3.11 17.33 14.97
CA ALA A 473 3.31 15.93 14.61
C ALA A 473 2.08 15.08 14.97
N ASN A 474 1.85 14.03 14.18
CA ASN A 474 0.78 13.07 14.46
C ASN A 474 1.23 12.12 15.56
N SER A 475 0.27 11.48 16.25
CA SER A 475 0.52 10.47 17.29
C SER A 475 1.45 9.31 16.86
N PHE A 476 1.59 9.07 15.55
CA PHE A 476 2.46 8.04 14.96
C PHE A 476 3.89 8.52 14.62
N THR A 477 4.17 9.82 14.70
CA THR A 477 5.48 10.39 14.38
C THR A 477 6.32 10.49 15.65
N VAL A 478 6.98 9.38 16.02
CA VAL A 478 7.93 9.38 17.15
C VAL A 478 9.26 9.98 16.69
N THR A 479 9.54 11.23 17.09
CA THR A 479 10.86 11.83 16.88
C THR A 479 11.78 11.36 18.01
N GLN A 480 12.65 10.39 17.73
CA GLN A 480 13.56 9.81 18.74
C GLN A 480 14.82 10.65 19.01
N SER A 481 15.05 11.72 18.24
CA SER A 481 16.28 12.52 18.34
C SER A 481 15.94 13.95 18.77
N THR A 482 16.58 14.41 19.83
CA THR A 482 16.54 15.82 20.28
C THR A 482 17.37 16.73 19.36
N GLN A 483 18.16 16.16 18.45
CA GLN A 483 18.99 16.91 17.51
C GLN A 483 18.70 16.48 16.07
N MET A 484 18.51 17.46 15.19
CA MET A 484 18.34 17.24 13.76
C MET A 484 19.54 17.80 13.02
N ARG A 485 20.24 16.92 12.32
CA ARG A 485 21.36 17.28 11.45
C ARG A 485 20.83 17.67 10.08
N SER A 486 21.23 18.84 9.59
CA SER A 486 21.08 19.26 8.20
C SER A 486 22.46 19.36 7.56
N PHE A 487 22.67 18.73 6.42
CA PHE A 487 23.96 18.81 5.73
C PHE A 487 23.84 18.75 4.21
N SER A 488 24.87 19.27 3.56
CA SER A 488 25.12 19.13 2.13
C SER A 488 26.58 18.79 1.94
N GLN A 489 26.85 17.68 1.26
CA GLN A 489 28.18 17.17 1.00
C GLN A 489 28.38 16.94 -0.49
N LEU A 490 29.48 17.48 -1.00
CA LEU A 490 29.97 17.21 -2.34
C LEU A 490 31.31 16.49 -2.21
N GLN A 491 31.45 15.37 -2.89
CA GLN A 491 32.63 14.53 -2.81
C GLN A 491 33.08 14.15 -4.21
N TYR A 492 34.31 14.51 -4.56
CA TYR A 492 34.96 14.05 -5.78
C TYR A 492 36.09 13.11 -5.40
N GLN A 493 36.08 11.92 -5.99
CA GLN A 493 36.99 10.84 -5.63
C GLN A 493 37.61 10.24 -6.89
N THR A 494 38.90 9.92 -6.79
CA THR A 494 39.68 9.13 -7.74
C THR A 494 40.29 7.93 -6.99
N ASP A 495 41.08 7.12 -7.66
CA ASP A 495 41.82 6.02 -7.00
C ASP A 495 42.89 6.52 -6.02
N GLU A 496 43.47 7.70 -6.25
CA GLU A 496 44.60 8.22 -5.45
C GLU A 496 44.20 9.31 -4.45
N TRP A 497 43.08 10.02 -4.66
CA TRP A 497 42.71 11.14 -3.80
C TRP A 497 41.21 11.40 -3.76
N LEU A 498 40.82 12.07 -2.67
CA LEU A 498 39.45 12.40 -2.30
C LEU A 498 39.40 13.87 -1.88
N LEU A 499 38.53 14.63 -2.50
CA LEU A 499 38.15 15.98 -2.08
C LEU A 499 36.70 15.97 -1.63
N SER A 500 36.43 16.34 -0.38
CA SER A 500 35.08 16.46 0.15
C SER A 500 34.83 17.85 0.72
N GLY A 501 33.78 18.50 0.25
CA GLY A 501 33.23 19.71 0.84
C GLY A 501 31.94 19.37 1.59
N LEU A 502 31.86 19.75 2.86
CA LEU A 502 30.71 19.54 3.74
C LEU A 502 30.28 20.86 4.34
N VAL A 503 28.99 21.15 4.26
CA VAL A 503 28.32 22.19 5.02
C VAL A 503 27.34 21.49 5.93
N GLU A 504 27.42 21.71 7.24
CA GLU A 504 26.48 21.07 8.15
C GLU A 504 26.10 21.93 9.35
N HIS A 505 24.86 21.76 9.75
CA HIS A 505 24.19 22.47 10.81
C HIS A 505 23.36 21.50 11.64
N TYR A 506 23.31 21.72 12.95
CA TYR A 506 22.49 20.94 13.86
C TYR A 506 21.48 21.87 14.53
N ARG A 507 20.22 21.43 14.56
CA ARG A 507 19.16 22.07 15.32
C ARG A 507 18.81 21.19 16.51
N THR A 508 18.98 21.70 17.71
CA THR A 508 18.43 21.13 18.93
C THR A 508 16.94 21.47 19.02
N LEU A 509 16.12 20.48 19.35
CA LEU A 509 14.69 20.64 19.63
C LEU A 509 14.44 20.98 21.12
N ASP A 510 15.41 20.68 21.99
CA ASP A 510 15.42 21.19 23.34
C ASP A 510 16.07 22.58 23.41
N HIS A 511 15.72 23.38 24.41
CA HIS A 511 16.35 24.68 24.67
C HIS A 511 17.78 24.56 25.25
N SER A 512 18.48 23.47 24.93
CA SER A 512 19.87 23.24 25.34
C SER A 512 20.86 24.06 24.49
N ASP A 513 22.13 24.09 24.90
CA ASP A 513 23.17 24.83 24.18
C ASP A 513 23.39 24.22 22.78
N LYS A 514 23.39 25.08 21.76
CA LYS A 514 23.44 24.64 20.36
C LYS A 514 24.83 24.09 20.03
N PRO A 515 24.96 22.92 19.40
CA PRO A 515 26.25 22.41 18.96
C PRO A 515 26.87 23.32 17.87
N TYR A 516 28.17 23.19 17.67
CA TYR A 516 28.90 23.89 16.62
C TYR A 516 28.39 23.50 15.22
N THR A 517 28.32 24.49 14.34
CA THR A 517 28.05 24.34 12.90
C THR A 517 29.39 24.36 12.15
N ARG A 518 29.53 23.57 11.07
CA ARG A 518 30.77 23.54 10.24
C ARG A 518 30.48 24.15 8.86
N LEU A 519 31.03 25.34 8.59
CA LEU A 519 30.68 26.19 7.43
C LEU A 519 31.89 26.83 6.71
N PRO A 520 32.51 26.19 5.70
CA PRO A 520 32.44 24.78 5.35
C PRO A 520 33.51 23.97 6.10
N LYS A 521 33.40 22.65 6.02
CA LYS A 521 34.49 21.70 6.22
C LYS A 521 34.97 21.21 4.85
N ILE A 522 36.26 21.23 4.60
CA ILE A 522 36.90 20.71 3.39
C ILE A 522 37.92 19.67 3.81
N ASP A 523 37.72 18.43 3.39
CA ASP A 523 38.68 17.34 3.57
C ASP A 523 39.37 17.06 2.24
N PHE A 524 40.70 17.00 2.25
CA PHE A 524 41.51 16.56 1.12
C PHE A 524 42.41 15.41 1.56
N VAL A 525 42.06 14.20 1.12
CA VAL A 525 42.75 12.96 1.45
C VAL A 525 43.48 12.45 0.22
N VAL A 526 44.74 12.10 0.37
CA VAL A 526 45.56 11.46 -0.68
C VAL A 526 46.03 10.12 -0.15
N ASN A 527 45.94 9.08 -0.96
CA ASN A 527 46.51 7.76 -0.74
C ASN A 527 47.14 7.28 -2.05
N LYS A 528 48.46 7.17 -2.09
CA LYS A 528 49.20 6.75 -3.27
C LYS A 528 50.26 5.73 -2.87
N THR A 529 50.18 4.54 -3.43
CA THR A 529 51.22 3.52 -3.27
C THR A 529 52.23 3.68 -4.41
N LEU A 530 53.50 3.75 -4.05
CA LEU A 530 54.62 3.74 -4.99
C LEU A 530 55.26 2.36 -4.93
N ASP A 531 54.99 1.55 -5.95
CA ASP A 531 55.57 0.23 -6.08
C ASP A 531 56.93 0.28 -6.77
N SER A 532 57.89 -0.42 -6.19
CA SER A 532 59.19 -0.75 -6.78
C SER A 532 59.34 -2.27 -6.81
N GLU A 533 60.30 -2.80 -7.58
CA GLU A 533 60.55 -4.25 -7.65
C GLU A 533 60.89 -4.87 -6.27
N SER A 534 61.39 -4.07 -5.33
CA SER A 534 61.89 -4.54 -4.03
C SER A 534 61.03 -4.14 -2.83
N PHE A 535 60.17 -3.12 -2.95
CA PHE A 535 59.33 -2.63 -1.85
C PHE A 535 58.16 -1.79 -2.37
N ALA A 536 57.10 -1.71 -1.57
CA ALA A 536 55.98 -0.78 -1.76
C ALA A 536 56.06 0.34 -0.71
N LEU A 537 55.83 1.59 -1.13
CA LEU A 537 55.84 2.75 -0.25
C LEU A 537 54.50 3.48 -0.31
N ASP A 538 53.80 3.54 0.82
CA ASP A 538 52.50 4.19 0.91
C ASP A 538 52.67 5.65 1.34
N LEU A 539 52.32 6.56 0.44
CA LEU A 539 52.17 7.98 0.71
C LEU A 539 50.72 8.28 1.02
N ALA A 540 50.45 8.87 2.18
CA ALA A 540 49.10 9.32 2.51
C ALA A 540 49.11 10.70 3.15
N ALA A 541 48.11 11.51 2.88
CA ALA A 541 47.93 12.80 3.53
C ALA A 541 46.45 13.00 3.90
N GLU A 542 46.19 13.33 5.16
CA GLU A 542 44.86 13.66 5.66
C GLU A 542 44.81 15.16 6.00
N ASN A 543 44.26 15.97 5.10
CA ASN A 543 44.19 17.43 5.28
C ASN A 543 42.74 17.86 5.51
N GLU A 544 42.56 18.79 6.45
CA GLU A 544 41.25 19.33 6.82
C GLU A 544 41.34 20.86 6.94
N PHE A 545 40.40 21.55 6.34
CA PHE A 545 40.09 22.96 6.62
C PHE A 545 38.66 23.00 7.17
N VAL A 546 38.41 23.72 8.25
CA VAL A 546 37.06 23.86 8.79
C VAL A 546 36.88 25.21 9.47
N TYR A 547 35.74 25.86 9.22
CA TYR A 547 35.28 26.97 10.03
C TYR A 547 34.17 26.51 10.97
N PHE A 548 34.38 26.73 12.26
CA PHE A 548 33.44 26.42 13.32
C PHE A 548 32.65 27.68 13.69
N ASP A 549 31.34 27.59 13.55
CA ASP A 549 30.41 28.66 13.89
C ASP A 549 29.48 28.25 15.03
N LYS A 550 29.14 29.20 15.89
CA LYS A 550 28.21 29.00 17.01
C LYS A 550 27.62 30.33 17.43
N ASN A 551 26.30 30.36 17.65
CA ASN A 551 25.60 31.57 18.12
C ASN A 551 26.09 32.05 19.51
N SER A 552 26.52 31.13 20.37
CA SER A 552 26.96 31.40 21.74
C SER A 552 28.24 30.61 22.08
N GLY A 553 29.40 31.20 21.80
CA GLY A 553 30.71 30.63 22.10
C GLY A 553 31.80 31.21 21.20
N ASP A 554 33.01 30.70 21.34
CA ASP A 554 34.14 31.09 20.50
C ASP A 554 33.97 30.47 19.10
N THR A 555 34.24 31.24 18.05
CA THR A 555 34.18 30.77 16.65
C THR A 555 35.59 30.76 16.07
N GLY A 556 35.78 30.13 14.91
CA GLY A 556 37.11 30.20 14.29
C GLY A 556 37.41 29.18 13.22
N THR A 557 38.54 29.37 12.59
CA THR A 557 39.05 28.52 11.51
C THR A 557 40.12 27.58 12.04
N ARG A 558 40.06 26.31 11.64
CA ARG A 558 41.13 25.32 11.84
C ARG A 558 41.64 24.81 10.50
N ILE A 559 42.96 24.77 10.37
CA ILE A 559 43.65 24.00 9.34
C ILE A 559 44.42 22.88 10.01
N ASN A 560 44.28 21.67 9.51
CA ASN A 560 45.02 20.49 9.96
C ASN A 560 45.64 19.78 8.77
N LEU A 561 46.96 19.63 8.77
CA LEU A 561 47.72 18.94 7.73
C LEU A 561 48.40 17.72 8.36
N LYS A 562 48.22 16.54 7.78
CA LYS A 562 48.78 15.29 8.30
C LYS A 562 49.33 14.41 7.16
N PRO A 563 50.48 14.76 6.56
CA PRO A 563 51.22 13.85 5.70
C PRO A 563 51.77 12.66 6.49
N SER A 564 51.84 11.51 5.82
CA SER A 564 52.33 10.25 6.37
C SER A 564 52.99 9.39 5.30
N LEU A 565 53.96 8.61 5.75
CA LEU A 565 54.77 7.70 4.98
C LEU A 565 54.73 6.34 5.68
N ALA A 566 54.30 5.30 5.00
CA ALA A 566 54.32 3.94 5.52
C ALA A 566 55.07 3.00 4.58
N LEU A 567 55.80 2.04 5.16
CA LEU A 567 56.55 1.03 4.43
C LEU A 567 55.97 -0.35 4.81
N PRO A 568 54.95 -0.85 4.11
CA PRO A 568 54.41 -2.18 4.35
C PRO A 568 55.43 -3.26 3.93
N LEU A 569 55.90 -4.02 4.91
CA LEU A 569 56.78 -5.18 4.72
C LEU A 569 55.96 -6.45 4.91
N GLN A 570 55.82 -7.24 3.84
CA GLN A 570 55.16 -8.54 3.87
C GLN A 570 56.21 -9.64 3.68
N ILE A 571 56.30 -10.53 4.67
CA ILE A 571 57.14 -11.72 4.66
C ILE A 571 56.20 -12.89 4.98
N ALA A 572 56.51 -14.12 4.53
CA ALA A 572 55.65 -15.28 4.77
C ALA A 572 55.25 -15.41 6.26
N GLY A 573 53.96 -15.21 6.55
CA GLY A 573 53.40 -15.26 7.90
C GLY A 573 53.68 -14.05 8.81
N LEU A 574 54.34 -12.98 8.32
CA LEU A 574 54.65 -11.75 9.06
C LEU A 574 54.36 -10.50 8.21
N ASN A 575 53.45 -9.66 8.70
CA ASN A 575 53.15 -8.35 8.13
C ASN A 575 53.60 -7.26 9.10
N MET A 576 54.48 -6.36 8.66
CA MET A 576 55.02 -5.28 9.49
C MET A 576 54.93 -3.96 8.75
N THR A 577 54.33 -2.94 9.36
CA THR A 577 54.09 -1.63 8.73
C THR A 577 54.58 -0.50 9.64
N PRO A 578 55.88 -0.16 9.60
CA PRO A 578 56.34 1.11 10.15
C PRO A 578 55.71 2.29 9.39
N LYS A 579 55.21 3.27 10.14
CA LYS A 579 54.58 4.48 9.62
C LYS A 579 55.04 5.71 10.40
N VAL A 580 55.49 6.72 9.68
CA VAL A 580 55.84 8.04 10.23
C VAL A 580 54.87 9.07 9.67
N SER A 581 54.39 9.97 10.53
CA SER A 581 53.52 11.07 10.13
C SER A 581 53.83 12.33 10.93
N VAL A 582 53.52 13.49 10.36
CA VAL A 582 53.67 14.78 11.03
C VAL A 582 52.33 15.48 10.94
N GLN A 583 51.74 15.81 12.09
CA GLN A 583 50.46 16.53 12.14
C GLN A 583 50.70 17.97 12.57
N HIS A 584 50.40 18.91 11.69
CA HIS A 584 50.39 20.35 11.97
C HIS A 584 48.95 20.85 12.03
N THR A 585 48.55 21.45 13.15
CA THR A 585 47.24 22.07 13.34
C THR A 585 47.41 23.54 13.69
N GLN A 586 46.70 24.42 12.96
CA GLN A 586 46.66 25.86 13.19
C GLN A 586 45.22 26.30 13.45
N TYR A 587 45.02 27.12 14.48
CA TYR A 587 43.73 27.69 14.85
C TYR A 587 43.80 29.21 14.80
N TRP A 588 42.74 29.83 14.25
CA TRP A 588 42.45 31.26 14.36
C TRP A 588 41.08 31.39 14.99
N LEU A 589 41.03 31.84 16.25
CA LEU A 589 39.81 31.89 17.05
C LEU A 589 39.38 33.34 17.28
N ASP A 590 38.09 33.58 17.09
CA ASP A 590 37.38 34.78 17.48
C ASP A 590 36.57 34.47 18.76
N ASN A 591 37.11 34.90 19.91
CA ASN A 591 36.54 34.55 21.21
C ASN A 591 35.43 35.51 21.63
N THR A 592 34.59 35.03 22.53
CA THR A 592 33.58 35.83 23.24
C THR A 592 34.23 37.03 23.94
N GLY A 593 33.84 38.25 23.54
CA GLY A 593 34.46 39.51 24.00
C GLY A 593 35.36 40.20 22.97
N ASN A 594 35.31 39.80 21.69
CA ASN A 594 36.05 40.40 20.56
C ASN A 594 37.58 40.30 20.67
N THR A 595 38.09 39.30 21.39
CA THR A 595 39.54 39.01 21.41
C THR A 595 39.87 37.95 20.37
N LYS A 596 40.97 38.14 19.63
CA LYS A 596 41.48 37.16 18.66
C LYS A 596 42.65 36.39 19.26
N THR A 597 42.64 35.07 19.10
CA THR A 597 43.73 34.20 19.56
C THR A 597 44.15 33.23 18.48
N GLU A 598 45.46 32.99 18.38
CA GLU A 598 46.04 32.03 17.44
C GLU A 598 46.78 30.94 18.21
N TYR A 599 46.56 29.68 17.82
CA TYR A 599 47.25 28.52 18.40
C TYR A 599 47.83 27.65 17.29
N SER A 600 49.06 27.19 17.48
CA SER A 600 49.74 26.27 16.58
C SER A 600 50.20 25.02 17.34
N ARG A 601 50.12 23.87 16.68
CA ARG A 601 50.56 22.58 17.25
C ARG A 601 51.16 21.70 16.15
N THR A 602 52.40 21.25 16.34
CA THR A 602 53.07 20.33 15.42
C THR A 602 53.52 19.09 16.19
N LEU A 603 53.01 17.91 15.80
CA LEU A 603 53.30 16.64 16.47
C LEU A 603 53.86 15.62 15.47
N PRO A 604 55.10 15.11 15.65
CA PRO A 604 55.55 13.91 14.96
C PRO A 604 54.87 12.69 15.59
N ILE A 605 54.43 11.76 14.76
CA ILE A 605 53.74 10.54 15.16
C ILE A 605 54.45 9.37 14.49
N VAL A 606 54.95 8.45 15.29
CA VAL A 606 55.61 7.22 14.82
C VAL A 606 54.79 6.03 15.28
N SER A 607 54.49 5.12 14.36
CA SER A 607 53.75 3.90 14.68
C SER A 607 54.34 2.70 13.95
N MET A 608 54.12 1.51 14.51
CA MET A 608 54.55 0.25 13.94
C MET A 608 53.50 -0.82 14.24
N ASP A 609 52.78 -1.28 13.21
CA ASP A 609 51.83 -2.40 13.31
C ASP A 609 52.54 -3.67 12.86
N THR A 610 52.54 -4.71 13.68
CA THR A 610 53.14 -6.02 13.38
C THR A 610 52.10 -7.11 13.60
N ARG A 611 51.85 -7.94 12.59
CA ARG A 611 50.92 -9.07 12.62
C ARG A 611 51.63 -10.33 12.18
N PHE A 612 51.34 -11.42 12.87
CA PHE A 612 51.77 -12.76 12.48
C PHE A 612 50.56 -13.59 12.10
N VAL A 613 50.70 -14.50 11.16
CA VAL A 613 49.68 -15.49 10.82
C VAL A 613 50.32 -16.86 10.96
N LEU A 614 49.83 -17.65 11.91
CA LEU A 614 50.29 -19.01 12.19
C LEU A 614 49.15 -19.97 11.88
N GLU A 615 49.31 -20.78 10.85
CA GLU A 615 48.31 -21.75 10.43
C GLU A 615 48.75 -23.16 10.83
N LYS A 616 47.78 -23.95 11.31
CA LYS A 616 47.97 -25.38 11.56
C LYS A 616 46.76 -26.16 11.10
N GLU A 617 47.00 -27.07 10.17
CA GLU A 617 46.02 -28.05 9.74
C GLU A 617 45.98 -29.22 10.75
N TYR A 618 44.78 -29.64 11.08
CA TYR A 618 44.48 -30.81 11.87
C TYR A 618 43.63 -31.76 11.03
N GLU A 619 44.18 -32.92 10.70
CA GLU A 619 43.44 -33.98 10.01
C GLU A 619 42.69 -34.85 11.01
N ASP A 620 41.51 -35.34 10.59
CA ASP A 620 40.72 -36.35 11.32
C ASP A 620 40.36 -35.99 12.78
N VAL A 621 40.16 -34.71 13.07
CA VAL A 621 39.59 -34.28 14.36
C VAL A 621 38.08 -34.49 14.29
N LEU A 622 37.59 -35.57 14.91
CA LEU A 622 36.18 -35.99 14.88
C LEU A 622 35.67 -36.27 13.44
N GLY A 623 36.51 -36.80 12.56
CA GLY A 623 36.15 -37.10 11.16
C GLY A 623 36.14 -35.87 10.23
N LEU A 624 36.67 -34.74 10.68
CA LEU A 624 36.77 -33.50 9.90
C LEU A 624 38.22 -33.03 9.81
N ASN A 625 38.57 -32.43 8.67
CA ASN A 625 39.83 -31.70 8.51
C ASN A 625 39.60 -30.24 8.92
N LEU A 626 40.37 -29.75 9.89
CA LEU A 626 40.24 -28.41 10.46
C LEU A 626 41.51 -27.60 10.18
N LEU A 627 41.37 -26.38 9.65
CA LEU A 627 42.45 -25.39 9.60
C LEU A 627 42.28 -24.44 10.79
N HIS A 628 43.30 -24.35 11.65
CA HIS A 628 43.34 -23.41 12.77
C HIS A 628 44.36 -22.32 12.46
N ALA A 629 43.91 -21.07 12.37
CA ALA A 629 44.77 -19.89 12.24
C ALA A 629 44.85 -19.13 13.58
N ILE A 630 46.06 -18.76 13.99
CA ILE A 630 46.34 -17.89 15.13
C ILE A 630 46.99 -16.61 14.58
N GLU A 631 46.39 -15.45 14.85
CA GLU A 631 46.84 -14.15 14.34
C GLU A 631 47.29 -13.18 15.46
N PRO A 632 48.51 -13.32 16.02
CA PRO A 632 49.03 -12.37 16.98
C PRO A 632 49.24 -10.99 16.35
N ARG A 633 48.89 -9.91 17.07
CA ARG A 633 49.12 -8.52 16.65
C ARG A 633 49.77 -7.71 17.76
N ALA A 634 50.84 -6.98 17.42
CA ALA A 634 51.48 -6.00 18.28
C ALA A 634 51.47 -4.63 17.60
N TYR A 635 51.17 -3.57 18.37
CA TYR A 635 51.09 -2.20 17.86
C TYR A 635 51.85 -1.25 18.78
N TYR A 636 52.84 -0.54 18.24
CA TYR A 636 53.58 0.52 18.92
C TYR A 636 53.15 1.88 18.38
N LEU A 637 52.94 2.85 19.28
CA LEU A 637 52.58 4.23 18.94
C LEU A 637 53.35 5.18 19.85
N TYR A 638 54.01 6.17 19.25
CA TYR A 638 54.68 7.25 19.94
C TYR A 638 54.19 8.61 19.43
N ILE A 639 53.75 9.44 20.35
CA ILE A 639 53.32 10.84 20.15
C ILE A 639 53.90 11.62 21.34
N PRO A 640 54.75 12.64 21.12
CA PRO A 640 55.46 13.36 22.19
C PRO A 640 54.58 14.35 22.95
#